data_AF-A0AAF5DFG6-F1
#
_entry.id   AF-A0AAF5DFG6-F1
#
_cell.length_a   1.000
_cell.length_b   1.000
_cell.length_c   1.000
_cell.angle_alpha   90.00
_cell.angle_beta   90.00
_cell.angle_gamma   90.00
#
_symmetry.space_group_name_H-M   'P 1'
#
loop_
_entity.id
_entity.type
_entity.pdbx_description
1 polymer ?
#
loop_
_entity_poly.entity_id
_entity_poly.type
_entity_poly.pdbx_seq_one_letter_code
_entity_poly.pdbx_strand_id
1 'polypeptide(L)'
;LIIINKLMLSMKSNNGYQPSIMESDVAFIDESLSKSYDDEYFCKDIYFPIYWLIKLLRLPVFTTSKTNLRSRLLKHFITLITVGPILAFFIYNIILTHNYQILSLHWAHSFVYNTLFINAILGVFMYNGIQNNNFFYNFIQKFKEYRKIDTHNRKTINFSLTPLLIKVVLLWIIYISCAIITCTVNYNNYEKNEEMKIDYKISKFFNKDTYFLDGIIIIFSNLLTLFFLTLYLCTYVAIQGESQNFSSQLKELLDDNCINARTNLIALSSRHTKLMELISYINENLDKYTNIIVFHSILITVFSISISRNYSQAGIEGLEKLEVQLPILLCILIAIFILSPIANTHDNILRDKNTILFNNSIYHPYNAEIHSTSASMIQRIESALYTGRLIHLIPVNELIIPVVVIGTIILTFLIGVAPNYNINPFKKNDKNFIGIMFILLNLSKIAIMPSEFQGIVLAAGIGSRMTNLTSHFSKALLPIANIPMFWYPLNFLSKNYVTDVILIVDTKMEHDIKMIMKDRVLFPNFPVQMNIEVATIESSKNDMGTFDALREIEAKINRDVIIVSSDFISDASLEPLLKLYRANEASFCALLTPYVTSTTTPGSKIKQPKYRDFIGINIDDSRLVTIISEEDFEDFSIDNFAFNKFKNISFTSKYQDAHVYVIRKNLLDLAVKKLDISTIKGDFVPMLLEQQYHTLSQESIDYFINSKKNAFREEIKELSLRFNDNDKIDDFNEKDDDDLIKCYAYIANPETYHFSRRCNTVSSYFDINIQIIPYLVHFQTPEHDHKKVAIQFTHSSITNSRLAESVKFFGPKPEQADYKMAVVCNSVIDSATEIQGNTKITSSVIMENVKIGRGVKINNSIICRNAIIGNDVELMNCIVASGFEIKPGHYSSMILEVEDEEMMLDD
;
A
#
# COMPACT_ATOMS: atom_id res chain seq x y z
N LEU A 1 15.15 -32.50 11.81
CA LEU A 1 14.08 -32.68 12.83
C LEU A 1 14.61 -32.96 14.25
N ILE A 2 15.41 -34.01 14.49
CA ILE A 2 15.86 -34.41 15.84
C ILE A 2 16.60 -33.28 16.58
N ILE A 3 17.47 -32.55 15.88
CA ILE A 3 18.20 -31.39 16.42
C ILE A 3 17.24 -30.25 16.81
N ILE A 4 16.22 -30.00 15.98
CA ILE A 4 15.16 -28.99 16.24
C ILE A 4 14.37 -29.39 17.49
N ASN A 5 14.04 -30.68 17.65
CA ASN A 5 13.28 -31.16 18.80
C ASN A 5 14.09 -31.06 20.11
N LYS A 6 15.41 -31.34 20.08
CA LYS A 6 16.30 -31.11 21.23
C LYS A 6 16.45 -29.63 21.59
N LEU A 7 16.54 -28.74 20.59
CA LEU A 7 16.57 -27.29 20.80
C LEU A 7 15.25 -26.77 21.40
N MET A 8 14.11 -27.26 20.91
CA MET A 8 12.77 -26.94 21.43
C MET A 8 12.58 -27.42 22.88
N LEU A 9 13.05 -28.64 23.19
CA LEU A 9 12.98 -29.20 24.55
C LEU A 9 13.88 -28.43 25.53
N SER A 10 15.06 -28.00 25.09
CA SER A 10 15.94 -27.11 25.87
C SER A 10 15.32 -25.74 26.14
N MET A 11 14.42 -25.25 25.28
CA MET A 11 13.73 -23.97 25.49
C MET A 11 12.52 -24.13 26.42
N LYS A 12 11.80 -25.25 26.38
CA LYS A 12 10.67 -25.51 27.29
C LYS A 12 11.07 -25.62 28.76
N SER A 13 12.30 -26.06 29.08
CA SER A 13 12.73 -26.19 30.48
C SER A 13 12.94 -24.87 31.23
N ASN A 14 12.98 -23.72 30.53
CA ASN A 14 13.24 -22.42 31.16
C ASN A 14 12.00 -21.55 31.39
N ASN A 15 10.79 -22.03 31.06
CA ASN A 15 9.55 -21.30 31.30
C ASN A 15 8.67 -22.05 32.32
N GLY A 16 9.16 -22.17 33.55
CA GLY A 16 8.32 -22.50 34.70
C GLY A 16 7.86 -21.20 35.36
N TYR A 17 6.60 -20.83 35.20
CA TYR A 17 5.72 -20.14 36.16
C TYR A 17 4.47 -19.68 35.39
N GLN A 18 3.40 -20.48 35.44
CA GLN A 18 2.03 -20.07 35.11
C GLN A 18 1.43 -19.43 36.36
N PRO A 19 1.04 -18.15 36.36
CA PRO A 19 0.30 -17.56 37.48
C PRO A 19 -1.16 -18.00 37.39
N SER A 20 -1.65 -18.63 38.45
CA SER A 20 -3.04 -18.97 38.67
C SER A 20 -3.88 -17.69 38.80
N ILE A 21 -5.00 -17.70 38.09
CA ILE A 21 -6.06 -16.70 38.10
C ILE A 21 -6.72 -16.70 39.48
N MET A 22 -6.64 -15.60 40.23
CA MET A 22 -7.72 -15.03 41.04
C MET A 22 -7.28 -13.72 41.71
N GLU A 23 -8.02 -12.66 41.37
CA GLU A 23 -8.41 -11.46 42.14
C GLU A 23 -7.41 -10.68 43.01
N SER A 24 -7.37 -9.37 42.70
CA SER A 24 -7.13 -8.20 43.59
C SER A 24 -5.87 -8.22 44.47
N ASP A 25 -4.83 -7.52 44.03
CA ASP A 25 -4.57 -6.14 44.48
C ASP A 25 -3.21 -5.68 43.99
N VAL A 26 -3.12 -4.38 43.74
CA VAL A 26 -1.94 -3.65 43.24
C VAL A 26 -0.80 -3.75 44.25
N ALA A 27 -0.07 -4.86 44.21
CA ALA A 27 1.19 -5.01 44.92
C ALA A 27 2.28 -4.26 44.15
N PHE A 28 2.76 -3.18 44.78
CA PHE A 28 3.98 -2.46 44.44
C PHE A 28 5.06 -3.43 43.95
N ILE A 29 5.43 -3.32 42.68
CA ILE A 29 6.55 -4.09 42.12
C ILE A 29 7.83 -3.55 42.78
N ASP A 30 8.41 -4.37 43.64
CA ASP A 30 9.74 -4.20 44.22
C ASP A 30 10.77 -3.90 43.11
N GLU A 31 11.42 -2.74 43.21
CA GLU A 31 12.47 -2.25 42.30
C GLU A 31 13.75 -3.12 42.26
N SER A 32 13.82 -4.21 43.03
CA SER A 32 15.03 -5.01 43.19
C SER A 32 15.18 -6.20 42.21
N LEU A 33 14.20 -6.46 41.34
CA LEU A 33 14.25 -7.56 40.35
C LEU A 33 14.37 -7.08 38.89
N SER A 34 14.94 -5.89 38.67
CA SER A 34 15.38 -5.46 37.35
C SER A 34 16.47 -6.42 36.84
N LYS A 35 16.08 -7.41 36.04
CA LYS A 35 17.02 -8.25 35.27
C LYS A 35 17.99 -7.30 34.57
N SER A 36 19.25 -7.28 34.98
CA SER A 36 20.26 -6.44 34.33
C SER A 36 20.41 -6.92 32.88
N TYR A 37 19.88 -6.15 31.94
CA TYR A 37 20.01 -6.41 30.51
C TYR A 37 21.46 -6.15 30.08
N ASP A 38 22.31 -7.16 30.27
CA ASP A 38 23.73 -7.13 29.89
C ASP A 38 23.93 -7.33 28.38
N ASP A 39 25.09 -6.93 27.87
CA ASP A 39 25.42 -7.01 26.43
C ASP A 39 25.39 -8.47 25.93
N GLU A 40 25.66 -9.43 26.80
CA GLU A 40 25.57 -10.87 26.50
C GLU A 40 24.13 -11.30 26.23
N TYR A 41 23.15 -10.72 26.93
CA TYR A 41 21.73 -11.04 26.73
C TYR A 41 21.27 -10.63 25.33
N PHE A 42 21.56 -9.39 24.92
CA PHE A 42 21.20 -8.90 23.58
C PHE A 42 21.92 -9.67 22.47
N CYS A 43 23.18 -10.05 22.69
CA CYS A 43 23.91 -10.89 21.76
C CYS A 43 23.25 -12.26 21.58
N LYS A 44 22.84 -12.89 22.68
CA LYS A 44 22.13 -14.17 22.67
C LYS A 44 20.75 -14.06 22.02
N ASP A 45 20.04 -12.95 22.23
CA ASP A 45 18.70 -12.71 21.67
C ASP A 45 18.77 -12.56 20.14
N ILE A 46 19.63 -11.65 19.66
CA ILE A 46 19.74 -11.33 18.23
C ILE A 46 20.38 -12.48 17.43
N TYR A 47 21.47 -13.05 17.94
CA TYR A 47 22.27 -14.04 17.22
C TYR A 47 22.05 -15.47 17.72
N PHE A 48 20.89 -15.75 18.31
CA PHE A 48 20.58 -17.05 18.92
C PHE A 48 20.90 -18.27 18.05
N PRO A 49 20.70 -18.30 16.70
CA PRO A 49 20.96 -19.49 15.90
C PRO A 49 22.45 -19.87 15.86
N ILE A 50 23.33 -18.88 16.01
CA ILE A 50 24.79 -19.04 15.91
C ILE A 50 25.52 -18.62 17.18
N TYR A 51 24.80 -18.29 18.25
CA TYR A 51 25.39 -17.83 19.52
C TYR A 51 26.37 -18.85 20.10
N TRP A 52 26.04 -20.15 20.03
CA TRP A 52 26.95 -21.22 20.44
C TRP A 52 28.26 -21.20 19.65
N LEU A 53 28.21 -20.95 18.34
CA LEU A 53 29.39 -20.88 17.49
C LEU A 53 30.23 -19.62 17.80
N ILE A 54 29.58 -18.48 18.02
CA ILE A 54 30.22 -17.23 18.45
C ILE A 54 30.99 -17.45 19.76
N LYS A 55 30.37 -18.14 20.73
CA LYS A 55 30.97 -18.46 22.03
C LYS A 55 32.14 -19.43 21.87
N LEU A 56 31.98 -20.47 21.04
CA LEU A 56 33.01 -21.47 20.75
C LEU A 56 34.25 -20.84 20.12
N LEU A 57 34.05 -19.97 19.13
CA LEU A 57 35.13 -19.29 18.40
C LEU A 57 35.76 -18.13 19.20
N ARG A 58 35.22 -17.80 20.38
CA ARG A 58 35.65 -16.67 21.23
C ARG A 58 35.83 -15.39 20.43
N LEU A 59 34.96 -15.15 19.45
CA LEU A 59 35.11 -14.01 18.56
C LEU A 59 34.96 -12.73 19.40
N PRO A 60 35.97 -11.84 19.47
CA PRO A 60 35.96 -10.65 20.33
C PRO A 60 35.01 -9.54 19.83
N VAL A 61 34.02 -9.89 19.02
CA VAL A 61 33.12 -9.02 18.24
C VAL A 61 32.31 -8.07 19.09
N PHE A 62 32.14 -8.40 20.38
CA PHE A 62 31.20 -7.73 21.26
C PHE A 62 31.89 -7.09 22.48
N THR A 63 33.22 -6.97 22.49
CA THR A 63 33.97 -6.34 23.59
C THR A 63 34.89 -5.24 23.08
N THR A 64 34.87 -4.07 23.71
CA THR A 64 35.71 -2.89 23.38
C THR A 64 37.17 -3.03 23.80
N SER A 65 37.64 -4.24 24.12
CA SER A 65 38.99 -4.41 24.66
C SER A 65 40.02 -3.76 23.72
N LYS A 66 40.77 -2.79 24.26
CA LYS A 66 41.88 -2.13 23.57
C LYS A 66 42.82 -3.23 23.11
N THR A 67 42.73 -3.59 21.83
CA THR A 67 43.48 -4.71 21.27
C THR A 67 44.96 -4.35 21.28
N ASN A 68 45.74 -4.95 22.19
CA ASN A 68 47.19 -4.89 22.15
C ASN A 68 47.70 -5.31 20.75
N LEU A 69 48.78 -4.69 20.28
CA LEU A 69 49.40 -4.95 18.97
C LEU A 69 49.54 -6.46 18.68
N ARG A 70 49.89 -7.25 19.70
CA ARG A 70 50.02 -8.72 19.65
C ARG A 70 48.70 -9.44 19.31
N SER A 71 47.56 -8.97 19.83
CA SER A 71 46.24 -9.53 19.49
C SER A 71 45.80 -9.15 18.07
N ARG A 72 46.21 -7.96 17.59
CA ARG A 72 45.95 -7.51 16.23
C ARG A 72 46.73 -8.36 15.23
N LEU A 73 48.01 -8.61 15.49
CA LEU A 73 48.85 -9.52 14.70
C LEU A 73 48.31 -10.95 14.72
N LEU A 74 47.89 -11.47 15.88
CA LEU A 74 47.30 -12.81 15.99
C LEU A 74 46.00 -12.93 15.17
N LYS A 75 45.12 -11.92 15.20
CA LYS A 75 43.92 -11.88 14.35
C LYS A 75 44.27 -11.92 12.87
N HIS A 76 45.23 -11.11 12.44
CA HIS A 76 45.70 -11.10 11.04
C HIS A 76 46.32 -12.44 10.64
N PHE A 77 47.03 -13.10 11.57
CA PHE A 77 47.60 -14.42 11.34
C PHE A 77 46.52 -15.50 11.21
N ILE A 78 45.48 -15.47 12.06
CA ILE A 78 44.34 -16.39 11.97
C ILE A 78 43.53 -16.15 10.69
N THR A 79 43.29 -14.90 10.31
CA THR A 79 42.61 -14.59 9.03
C THR A 79 43.47 -15.00 7.83
N LEU A 80 44.79 -14.82 7.90
CA LEU A 80 45.70 -15.29 6.85
C LEU A 80 45.70 -16.82 6.73
N ILE A 81 45.71 -17.55 7.84
CA ILE A 81 45.68 -19.02 7.83
C ILE A 81 44.34 -19.56 7.30
N THR A 82 43.22 -18.88 7.62
CA THR A 82 41.89 -19.33 7.19
C THR A 82 41.60 -18.94 5.74
N VAL A 83 41.99 -17.74 5.30
CA VAL A 83 41.72 -17.24 3.94
C VAL A 83 42.81 -17.63 2.96
N GLY A 84 44.07 -17.74 3.39
CA GLY A 84 45.21 -18.00 2.52
C GLY A 84 45.02 -19.22 1.61
N PRO A 85 44.62 -20.39 2.14
CA PRO A 85 44.32 -21.57 1.32
C PRO A 85 43.17 -21.32 0.34
N ILE A 86 42.08 -20.67 0.78
CA ILE A 86 40.92 -20.35 -0.05
C ILE A 86 41.31 -19.39 -1.18
N LEU A 87 42.10 -18.37 -0.87
CA LEU A 87 42.57 -17.36 -1.82
C LEU A 87 43.55 -17.97 -2.83
N ALA A 88 44.49 -18.80 -2.39
CA ALA A 88 45.38 -19.53 -3.28
C ALA A 88 44.59 -20.46 -4.21
N PHE A 89 43.60 -21.18 -3.65
CA PHE A 89 42.70 -22.05 -4.41
C PHE A 89 41.93 -21.25 -5.47
N PHE A 90 41.42 -20.07 -5.10
CA PHE A 90 40.68 -19.18 -5.97
C PHE A 90 41.54 -18.57 -7.09
N ILE A 91 42.73 -18.04 -6.76
CA ILE A 91 43.68 -17.50 -7.75
C ILE A 91 44.09 -18.58 -8.75
N TYR A 92 44.39 -19.78 -8.25
CA TYR A 92 44.72 -20.91 -9.11
C TYR A 92 43.58 -21.24 -10.09
N ASN A 93 42.32 -21.25 -9.61
CA ASN A 93 41.19 -21.47 -10.50
C ASN A 93 41.02 -20.35 -11.52
N ILE A 94 41.27 -19.08 -11.19
CA ILE A 94 41.19 -17.98 -12.17
C ILE A 94 42.19 -18.22 -13.31
N ILE A 95 43.43 -18.61 -12.97
CA ILE A 95 44.47 -18.91 -13.96
C ILE A 95 44.00 -20.04 -14.89
N LEU A 96 43.42 -21.10 -14.34
CA LEU A 96 42.82 -22.18 -15.14
C LEU A 96 41.65 -21.70 -16.00
N THR A 97 40.82 -20.79 -15.49
CA THR A 97 39.62 -20.31 -16.19
C THR A 97 39.96 -19.54 -17.47
N HIS A 98 41.14 -18.91 -17.51
CA HIS A 98 41.63 -18.17 -18.68
C HIS A 98 41.84 -19.07 -19.92
N ASN A 99 41.96 -20.39 -19.73
CA ASN A 99 42.07 -21.34 -20.83
C ASN A 99 40.73 -21.58 -21.56
N TYR A 100 39.61 -21.21 -20.94
CA TYR A 100 38.28 -21.41 -21.53
C TYR A 100 37.79 -20.12 -22.20
N GLN A 101 37.18 -20.28 -23.37
CA GLN A 101 36.52 -19.17 -24.06
C GLN A 101 35.40 -18.59 -23.17
N ILE A 102 35.37 -17.26 -23.07
CA ILE A 102 34.33 -16.52 -22.32
C ILE A 102 32.95 -16.96 -22.80
N LEU A 103 32.03 -17.22 -21.87
CA LEU A 103 30.66 -17.71 -22.11
C LEU A 103 30.54 -19.14 -22.71
N SER A 104 31.63 -19.91 -22.74
CA SER A 104 31.53 -21.36 -22.99
C SER A 104 30.91 -22.09 -21.79
N LEU A 105 30.42 -23.33 -22.00
CA LEU A 105 29.85 -24.16 -20.93
C LEU A 105 30.85 -24.39 -19.78
N HIS A 106 32.11 -24.69 -20.10
CA HIS A 106 33.16 -24.89 -19.10
C HIS A 106 33.50 -23.59 -18.36
N TRP A 107 33.53 -22.46 -19.06
CA TRP A 107 33.72 -21.15 -18.44
C TRP A 107 32.59 -20.82 -17.46
N ALA A 108 31.33 -21.06 -17.83
CA ALA A 108 30.18 -20.83 -16.96
C ALA A 108 30.22 -21.71 -15.71
N HIS A 109 30.60 -23.00 -15.85
CA HIS A 109 30.73 -23.92 -14.73
C HIS A 109 31.87 -23.51 -13.79
N SER A 110 33.02 -23.13 -14.35
CA SER A 110 34.14 -22.57 -13.57
C SER A 110 33.77 -21.26 -12.87
N PHE A 111 32.99 -20.40 -13.52
CA PHE A 111 32.50 -19.16 -12.92
C PHE A 111 31.63 -19.46 -11.69
N VAL A 112 30.60 -20.29 -11.81
CA VAL A 112 29.72 -20.68 -10.69
C VAL A 112 30.54 -21.28 -9.54
N TYR A 113 31.46 -22.19 -9.87
CA TYR A 113 32.34 -22.82 -8.90
C TYR A 113 33.23 -21.79 -8.17
N ASN A 114 33.80 -20.83 -8.89
CA ASN A 114 34.65 -19.78 -8.34
C ASN A 114 33.89 -18.74 -7.53
N THR A 115 32.67 -18.37 -7.91
CA THR A 115 31.88 -17.38 -7.17
C THR A 115 31.56 -17.85 -5.75
N LEU A 116 31.40 -19.16 -5.53
CA LEU A 116 31.21 -19.71 -4.18
C LEU A 116 32.43 -19.48 -3.27
N PHE A 117 33.65 -19.61 -3.79
CA PHE A 117 34.87 -19.27 -3.05
C PHE A 117 35.02 -17.76 -2.83
N ILE A 118 34.68 -16.95 -3.84
CA ILE A 118 34.68 -15.49 -3.70
C ILE A 118 33.77 -15.06 -2.54
N ASN A 119 32.60 -15.68 -2.38
CA ASN A 119 31.70 -15.34 -1.28
C ASN A 119 32.29 -15.61 0.10
N ALA A 120 33.13 -16.64 0.26
CA ALA A 120 33.84 -16.89 1.51
C ALA A 120 34.95 -15.86 1.76
N ILE A 121 35.74 -15.54 0.73
CA ILE A 121 36.79 -14.53 0.78
C ILE A 121 36.18 -13.16 1.11
N LEU A 122 35.14 -12.76 0.37
CA LEU A 122 34.38 -11.55 0.62
C LEU A 122 33.82 -11.56 2.04
N GLY A 123 33.19 -12.65 2.49
CA GLY A 123 32.68 -12.76 3.86
C GLY A 123 33.72 -12.40 4.92
N VAL A 124 34.97 -12.86 4.78
CA VAL A 124 36.05 -12.49 5.71
C VAL A 124 36.47 -11.03 5.56
N PHE A 125 36.61 -10.51 4.33
CA PHE A 125 36.89 -9.08 4.12
C PHE A 125 35.80 -8.18 4.68
N MET A 126 34.54 -8.54 4.46
CA MET A 126 33.37 -7.84 4.96
C MET A 126 33.38 -7.87 6.49
N TYR A 127 33.59 -9.02 7.11
CA TYR A 127 33.71 -9.12 8.56
C TYR A 127 34.87 -8.29 9.12
N ASN A 128 36.05 -8.33 8.50
CA ASN A 128 37.18 -7.50 8.94
C ASN A 128 36.89 -6.00 8.77
N GLY A 129 36.24 -5.60 7.68
CA GLY A 129 35.81 -4.21 7.45
C GLY A 129 34.77 -3.74 8.48
N ILE A 130 33.80 -4.60 8.79
CA ILE A 130 32.77 -4.39 9.81
C ILE A 130 33.38 -4.31 11.22
N GLN A 131 34.39 -5.16 11.51
CA GLN A 131 35.11 -5.17 12.79
C GLN A 131 36.01 -3.95 12.99
N ASN A 132 36.62 -3.41 11.93
CA ASN A 132 37.45 -2.22 12.05
C ASN A 132 36.69 -1.02 12.67
N ASN A 133 35.37 -0.99 12.49
CA ASN A 133 34.48 0.03 13.06
C ASN A 133 33.74 -0.45 14.33
N ASN A 134 34.10 -1.61 14.89
CA ASN A 134 33.38 -2.27 16.00
C ASN A 134 31.85 -2.34 15.77
N PHE A 135 31.43 -2.58 14.52
CA PHE A 135 30.03 -2.42 14.11
C PHE A 135 29.06 -3.21 14.96
N PHE A 136 29.33 -4.49 15.20
CA PHE A 136 28.40 -5.34 15.96
C PHE A 136 28.27 -4.91 17.42
N TYR A 137 29.37 -4.47 18.05
CA TYR A 137 29.32 -3.89 19.38
C TYR A 137 28.49 -2.60 19.38
N ASN A 138 28.77 -1.68 18.46
CA ASN A 138 28.04 -0.42 18.33
C ASN A 138 26.55 -0.63 18.00
N PHE A 139 26.25 -1.64 17.19
CA PHE A 139 24.89 -2.06 16.89
C PHE A 139 24.19 -2.57 18.15
N ILE A 140 24.80 -3.46 18.93
CA ILE A 140 24.23 -3.92 20.21
C ILE A 140 24.04 -2.75 21.18
N GLN A 141 24.97 -1.80 21.25
CA GLN A 141 24.82 -0.63 22.10
C GLN A 141 23.65 0.25 21.65
N LYS A 142 23.54 0.56 20.35
CA LYS A 142 22.39 1.29 19.80
C LYS A 142 21.07 0.55 20.00
N PHE A 143 21.07 -0.78 19.85
CA PHE A 143 19.92 -1.64 20.08
C PHE A 143 19.50 -1.64 21.57
N LYS A 144 20.48 -1.66 22.47
CA LYS A 144 20.28 -1.53 23.92
C LYS A 144 19.75 -0.15 24.30
N GLU A 145 20.28 0.92 23.72
CA GLU A 145 19.76 2.29 23.89
C GLU A 145 18.30 2.39 23.44
N TYR A 146 17.97 1.80 22.29
CA TYR A 146 16.59 1.74 21.79
C TYR A 146 15.66 1.00 22.76
N ARG A 147 16.02 -0.21 23.21
CA ARG A 147 15.19 -0.99 24.16
C ARG A 147 15.09 -0.33 25.54
N LYS A 148 16.07 0.45 25.98
CA LYS A 148 16.00 1.18 27.26
C LYS A 148 14.93 2.28 27.29
N ILE A 149 14.61 2.88 26.13
CA ILE A 149 13.56 3.90 26.02
C ILE A 149 12.16 3.26 26.09
N ASP A 150 12.05 1.95 25.85
CA ASP A 150 10.78 1.23 25.94
C ASP A 150 10.35 1.04 27.41
N THR A 151 9.80 2.10 28.00
CA THR A 151 9.25 2.12 29.37
C THR A 151 7.94 1.33 29.47
N HIS A 152 7.30 1.01 28.35
CA HIS A 152 6.02 0.29 28.27
C HIS A 152 6.19 -1.18 27.92
N ASN A 153 7.24 -1.81 28.47
CA ASN A 153 7.72 -3.20 28.34
C ASN A 153 6.69 -4.35 28.50
N ARG A 154 5.37 -4.10 28.44
CA ARG A 154 4.28 -5.06 28.70
C ARG A 154 4.00 -6.03 27.55
N LYS A 155 4.39 -5.70 26.32
CA LYS A 155 4.18 -6.57 25.16
C LYS A 155 5.39 -6.50 24.25
N THR A 156 6.54 -7.02 24.70
CA THR A 156 7.48 -7.58 23.73
C THR A 156 6.70 -8.66 23.00
N ILE A 157 6.14 -8.33 21.83
CA ILE A 157 5.69 -9.34 20.88
C ILE A 157 6.94 -10.16 20.65
N ASN A 158 7.04 -11.29 21.35
CA ASN A 158 8.18 -12.18 21.25
C ASN A 158 8.28 -12.48 19.77
N PHE A 159 9.28 -11.88 19.14
CA PHE A 159 9.62 -12.16 17.76
C PHE A 159 9.65 -13.67 17.68
N SER A 160 8.76 -14.27 16.88
CA SER A 160 8.75 -15.73 16.82
C SER A 160 10.14 -16.13 16.35
N LEU A 161 10.93 -16.72 17.25
CA LEU A 161 12.30 -17.16 16.95
C LEU A 161 12.26 -18.31 15.93
N THR A 162 11.09 -18.94 15.79
CA THR A 162 10.81 -20.10 14.95
C THR A 162 11.02 -19.86 13.46
N PRO A 163 10.42 -18.85 12.80
CA PRO A 163 10.65 -18.57 11.38
C PRO A 163 12.11 -18.25 11.06
N LEU A 164 12.82 -17.49 11.91
CA LEU A 164 14.25 -17.24 11.71
C LEU A 164 15.05 -18.53 11.79
N LEU A 165 14.77 -19.38 12.80
CA LEU A 165 15.41 -20.69 12.91
C LEU A 165 15.17 -21.55 11.66
N ILE A 166 13.92 -21.59 11.16
CA ILE A 166 13.57 -22.35 9.96
C ILE A 166 14.35 -21.86 8.74
N LYS A 167 14.40 -20.54 8.51
CA LYS A 167 15.16 -19.93 7.41
C LYS A 167 16.64 -20.30 7.49
N VAL A 168 17.25 -20.17 8.67
CA VAL A 168 18.67 -20.49 8.89
C VAL A 168 18.92 -21.98 8.66
N VAL A 169 18.12 -22.87 9.27
CA VAL A 169 18.28 -24.32 9.13
C VAL A 169 18.11 -24.77 7.67
N LEU A 170 17.12 -24.22 6.96
CA LEU A 170 16.91 -24.51 5.55
C LEU A 170 18.13 -24.13 4.71
N LEU A 171 18.65 -22.93 4.94
CA LEU A 171 19.80 -22.42 4.20
C LEU A 171 21.06 -23.26 4.50
N TRP A 172 21.27 -23.64 5.75
CA TRP A 172 22.37 -24.52 6.16
C TRP A 172 22.30 -25.90 5.51
N ILE A 173 21.13 -26.52 5.47
CA ILE A 173 20.94 -27.83 4.83
C ILE A 173 21.31 -27.76 3.35
N ILE A 174 20.82 -26.75 2.63
CA ILE A 174 21.06 -26.61 1.20
C ILE A 174 22.53 -26.32 0.93
N TYR A 175 23.16 -25.40 1.67
CA TYR A 175 24.57 -25.05 1.49
C TYR A 175 25.50 -26.24 1.74
N ILE A 176 25.25 -27.01 2.81
CA ILE A 176 26.02 -28.22 3.12
C ILE A 176 25.80 -29.28 2.04
N SER A 177 24.57 -29.44 1.54
CA SER A 177 24.27 -30.39 0.47
C SER A 177 25.00 -30.03 -0.84
N CYS A 178 25.08 -28.74 -1.20
CA CYS A 178 25.88 -28.29 -2.34
C CYS A 178 27.35 -28.71 -2.19
N ALA A 179 27.95 -28.48 -1.02
CA ALA A 179 29.34 -28.82 -0.75
C ALA A 179 29.60 -30.32 -0.93
N ILE A 180 28.75 -31.15 -0.33
CA ILE A 180 28.89 -32.61 -0.35
C ILE A 180 28.72 -33.13 -1.78
N ILE A 181 27.67 -32.71 -2.48
CA ILE A 181 27.39 -33.16 -3.85
C ILE A 181 28.50 -32.77 -4.81
N THR A 182 29.00 -31.52 -4.74
CA THR A 182 30.14 -31.09 -5.55
C THR A 182 31.39 -31.94 -5.28
N CYS A 183 31.70 -32.24 -4.01
CA CYS A 183 32.83 -33.12 -3.68
C CYS A 183 32.64 -34.54 -4.24
N THR A 184 31.44 -35.10 -4.10
CA THR A 184 31.12 -36.45 -4.59
C THR A 184 31.17 -36.54 -6.11
N VAL A 185 30.59 -35.57 -6.82
CA VAL A 185 30.59 -35.54 -8.29
C VAL A 185 32.01 -35.37 -8.82
N ASN A 186 32.80 -34.47 -8.24
CA ASN A 186 34.18 -34.25 -8.68
C ASN A 186 35.09 -35.47 -8.40
N TYR A 187 34.90 -36.17 -7.28
CA TYR A 187 35.64 -37.39 -6.97
C TYR A 187 35.27 -38.56 -7.90
N ASN A 188 33.97 -38.76 -8.15
CA ASN A 188 33.49 -39.83 -9.03
C ASN A 188 33.92 -39.60 -10.48
N ASN A 189 33.84 -38.36 -10.96
CA ASN A 189 34.20 -38.00 -12.33
C ASN A 189 35.68 -37.59 -12.48
N TYR A 190 36.55 -37.87 -11.50
CA TYR A 190 37.93 -37.39 -11.51
C TYR A 190 38.68 -37.81 -12.78
N GLU A 191 38.65 -39.10 -13.12
CA GLU A 191 39.32 -39.66 -14.32
C GLU A 191 38.74 -39.06 -15.61
N LYS A 192 37.42 -38.96 -15.70
CA LYS A 192 36.72 -38.33 -16.84
C LYS A 192 37.08 -36.85 -16.99
N ASN A 193 37.23 -36.13 -15.87
CA ASN A 193 37.62 -34.72 -15.87
C ASN A 193 39.07 -34.55 -16.32
N GLU A 194 39.97 -35.46 -15.93
CA GLU A 194 41.37 -35.51 -16.34
C GLU A 194 41.52 -35.77 -17.85
N GLU A 195 40.76 -36.73 -18.39
CA GLU A 195 40.71 -37.01 -19.83
C GLU A 195 40.18 -35.82 -20.64
N MET A 196 39.14 -35.16 -20.13
CA MET A 196 38.48 -34.02 -20.78
C MET A 196 39.19 -32.68 -20.56
N LYS A 197 40.30 -32.63 -19.83
CA LYS A 197 41.04 -31.41 -19.44
C LYS A 197 40.14 -30.36 -18.76
N ILE A 198 39.31 -30.83 -17.83
CA ILE A 198 38.43 -30.01 -17.00
C ILE A 198 39.17 -29.66 -15.70
N ASP A 199 40.16 -28.78 -15.80
CA ASP A 199 41.17 -28.55 -14.76
C ASP A 199 40.59 -28.05 -13.43
N TYR A 200 39.46 -27.33 -13.44
CA TYR A 200 38.88 -26.75 -12.22
C TYR A 200 38.18 -27.77 -11.29
N LYS A 201 37.92 -29.00 -11.76
CA LYS A 201 37.31 -30.10 -10.97
C LYS A 201 38.32 -31.15 -10.47
N ILE A 202 39.59 -31.01 -10.83
CA ILE A 202 40.67 -31.96 -10.51
C ILE A 202 41.40 -31.50 -9.24
N SER A 203 42.10 -32.43 -8.57
CA SER A 203 42.91 -32.09 -7.39
C SER A 203 44.07 -31.18 -7.75
N LYS A 204 44.34 -30.18 -6.92
CA LYS A 204 45.39 -29.18 -7.17
C LYS A 204 46.73 -29.52 -6.56
N PHE A 205 46.76 -30.51 -5.66
CA PHE A 205 47.96 -30.88 -4.94
C PHE A 205 48.78 -31.88 -5.75
N PHE A 206 48.21 -33.05 -6.05
CA PHE A 206 48.91 -34.08 -6.81
C PHE A 206 47.95 -34.97 -7.62
N ASN A 207 47.19 -35.82 -6.94
CA ASN A 207 46.47 -36.94 -7.55
C ASN A 207 45.03 -37.05 -7.02
N LYS A 208 44.24 -38.01 -7.54
CA LYS A 208 42.90 -38.34 -7.04
C LYS A 208 42.86 -38.56 -5.53
N ASP A 209 43.88 -39.20 -4.98
CA ASP A 209 43.99 -39.49 -3.54
C ASP A 209 44.15 -38.23 -2.69
N THR A 210 44.63 -37.11 -3.24
CA THR A 210 44.75 -35.85 -2.50
C THR A 210 43.50 -34.97 -2.59
N TYR A 211 42.49 -35.39 -3.37
CA TYR A 211 41.25 -34.62 -3.56
C TYR A 211 40.49 -34.36 -2.24
N PHE A 212 40.67 -35.20 -1.21
CA PHE A 212 40.04 -34.95 0.09
C PHE A 212 40.49 -33.61 0.72
N LEU A 213 41.71 -33.15 0.44
CA LEU A 213 42.19 -31.84 0.91
C LEU A 213 41.40 -30.71 0.24
N ASP A 214 41.16 -30.83 -1.06
CA ASP A 214 40.34 -29.88 -1.83
C ASP A 214 38.88 -29.90 -1.33
N GLY A 215 38.35 -31.09 -1.02
CA GLY A 215 37.04 -31.27 -0.39
C GLY A 215 36.92 -30.57 0.96
N ILE A 216 37.94 -30.66 1.81
CA ILE A 216 37.99 -29.95 3.10
C ILE A 216 37.95 -28.43 2.87
N ILE A 217 38.69 -27.92 1.87
CA ILE A 217 38.71 -26.49 1.54
C ILE A 217 37.33 -26.01 1.05
N ILE A 218 36.66 -26.79 0.20
CA ILE A 218 35.29 -26.48 -0.29
C ILE A 218 34.31 -26.40 0.88
N ILE A 219 34.28 -27.43 1.73
CA ILE A 219 33.37 -27.49 2.88
C ILE A 219 33.67 -26.33 3.84
N PHE A 220 34.94 -26.05 4.12
CA PHE A 220 35.33 -24.96 5.00
C PHE A 220 34.94 -23.59 4.45
N SER A 221 35.19 -23.33 3.15
CA SER A 221 34.76 -22.12 2.45
C SER A 221 33.24 -21.92 2.58
N ASN A 222 32.48 -22.99 2.37
CA ASN A 222 31.02 -22.97 2.43
C ASN A 222 30.49 -22.68 3.84
N LEU A 223 31.05 -23.32 4.87
CA LEU A 223 30.72 -23.05 6.27
C LEU A 223 31.05 -21.60 6.66
N LEU A 224 32.13 -21.04 6.11
CA LEU A 224 32.54 -19.67 6.36
C LEU A 224 31.56 -18.65 5.76
N THR A 225 31.13 -18.85 4.51
CA THR A 225 30.08 -18.02 3.90
C THR A 225 28.77 -18.09 4.69
N LEU A 226 28.38 -19.31 5.09
CA LEU A 226 27.16 -19.56 5.85
C LEU A 226 27.12 -18.81 7.19
N PHE A 227 28.26 -18.76 7.87
CA PHE A 227 28.40 -18.02 9.12
C PHE A 227 28.12 -16.52 8.94
N PHE A 228 28.74 -15.87 7.95
CA PHE A 228 28.55 -14.44 7.70
C PHE A 228 27.15 -14.11 7.21
N LEU A 229 26.61 -14.93 6.30
CA LEU A 229 25.25 -14.76 5.83
C LEU A 229 24.24 -14.87 6.99
N THR A 230 24.45 -15.81 7.90
CA THR A 230 23.59 -15.96 9.08
C THR A 230 23.69 -14.75 10.01
N LEU A 231 24.89 -14.16 10.19
CA LEU A 231 25.05 -12.91 10.93
C LEU A 231 24.22 -11.78 10.32
N TYR A 232 24.33 -11.56 9.00
CA TYR A 232 23.59 -10.50 8.32
C TYR A 232 22.08 -10.71 8.39
N LEU A 233 21.63 -11.94 8.17
CA LEU A 233 20.22 -12.29 8.27
C LEU A 233 19.67 -12.01 9.68
N CYS A 234 20.40 -12.41 10.73
CA CYS A 234 19.99 -12.14 12.11
C CYS A 234 19.91 -10.63 12.38
N THR A 235 20.87 -9.84 11.90
CA THR A 235 20.87 -8.38 12.07
C THR A 235 19.67 -7.71 11.40
N TYR A 236 19.36 -8.04 10.15
CA TYR A 236 18.19 -7.47 9.46
C TYR A 236 16.86 -7.93 10.05
N VAL A 237 16.77 -9.20 10.43
CA VAL A 237 15.54 -9.75 11.05
C VAL A 237 15.29 -9.14 12.43
N ALA A 238 16.34 -8.81 13.19
CA ALA A 238 16.19 -8.10 14.46
C ALA A 238 15.62 -6.69 14.27
N ILE A 239 16.08 -5.93 13.27
CA ILE A 239 15.45 -4.63 12.94
C ILE A 239 13.99 -4.82 12.55
N GLN A 240 13.71 -5.77 11.66
CA GLN A 240 12.35 -6.03 11.18
C GLN A 240 11.40 -6.27 12.35
N GLY A 241 11.84 -7.07 13.33
CA GLY A 241 11.09 -7.34 14.55
C GLY A 241 10.81 -6.08 15.38
N GLU A 242 11.84 -5.26 15.63
CA GLU A 242 11.67 -4.03 16.42
C GLU A 242 10.85 -2.96 15.69
N SER A 243 10.97 -2.89 14.37
CA SER A 243 10.13 -2.03 13.53
C SER A 243 8.66 -2.46 13.61
N GLN A 244 8.37 -3.76 13.50
CA GLN A 244 7.01 -4.28 13.63
C GLN A 244 6.43 -4.08 15.05
N ASN A 245 7.27 -4.25 16.08
CA ASN A 245 6.90 -3.98 17.47
C ASN A 245 6.55 -2.49 17.64
N PHE A 246 7.39 -1.59 17.15
CA PHE A 246 7.12 -0.15 17.18
C PHE A 246 5.80 0.18 16.48
N SER A 247 5.54 -0.33 15.28
CA SER A 247 4.28 -0.09 14.57
C SER A 247 3.05 -0.57 15.34
N SER A 248 3.16 -1.70 16.02
CA SER A 248 2.06 -2.26 16.81
C SER A 248 1.76 -1.39 18.05
N GLN A 249 2.83 -0.95 18.74
CA GLN A 249 2.70 -0.07 19.90
C GLN A 249 2.25 1.34 19.54
N LEU A 250 2.70 1.87 18.40
CA LEU A 250 2.29 3.17 17.87
C LEU A 250 0.76 3.19 17.67
N LYS A 251 0.19 2.13 17.10
CA LYS A 251 -1.26 2.00 16.94
C LYS A 251 -1.96 1.94 18.30
N GLU A 252 -1.52 1.07 19.22
CA GLU A 252 -2.15 0.90 20.53
C GLU A 252 -2.13 2.19 21.38
N LEU A 253 -1.01 2.91 21.40
CA LEU A 253 -0.83 4.10 22.27
C LEU A 253 -1.44 5.39 21.72
N LEU A 254 -1.72 5.46 20.42
CA LEU A 254 -2.43 6.59 19.81
C LEU A 254 -3.96 6.44 19.85
N ASP A 255 -4.45 5.21 20.02
CA ASP A 255 -5.88 4.91 20.20
C ASP A 255 -6.36 5.16 21.66
N ASP A 256 -5.43 5.40 22.59
CA ASP A 256 -5.71 5.79 23.99
C ASP A 256 -6.24 7.25 24.13
N ASN A 257 -6.94 7.56 25.23
CA ASN A 257 -7.50 8.89 25.55
C ASN A 257 -6.55 10.07 25.24
N CYS A 258 -7.07 11.18 24.67
CA CYS A 258 -6.29 12.33 24.20
C CYS A 258 -5.29 12.94 25.21
N ILE A 259 -5.59 12.87 26.52
CA ILE A 259 -4.69 13.38 27.58
C ILE A 259 -3.40 12.55 27.65
N ASN A 260 -3.50 11.22 27.52
CA ASN A 260 -2.36 10.33 27.48
C ASN A 260 -1.64 10.37 26.12
N ALA A 261 -2.38 10.65 25.04
CA ALA A 261 -1.83 10.73 23.68
C ALA A 261 -0.63 11.69 23.57
N ARG A 262 -0.62 12.82 24.30
CA ARG A 262 0.54 13.74 24.32
C ARG A 262 1.79 13.07 24.89
N THR A 263 1.70 12.51 26.09
CA THR A 263 2.82 11.86 26.77
C THR A 263 3.32 10.67 25.97
N ASN A 264 2.37 9.89 25.44
CA ASN A 264 2.63 8.74 24.57
C ASN A 264 3.35 9.17 23.29
N LEU A 265 2.90 10.23 22.60
CA LEU A 265 3.51 10.68 21.35
C LEU A 265 4.94 11.20 21.56
N ILE A 266 5.22 11.89 22.66
CA ILE A 266 6.59 12.33 23.00
C ILE A 266 7.50 11.11 23.23
N ALA A 267 7.02 10.11 24.00
CA ALA A 267 7.76 8.87 24.23
C ALA A 267 8.00 8.10 22.91
N LEU A 268 6.96 7.96 22.09
CA LEU A 268 7.02 7.33 20.76
C LEU A 268 7.97 8.07 19.81
N SER A 269 7.94 9.40 19.79
CA SER A 269 8.82 10.23 18.98
C SER A 269 10.29 10.05 19.37
N SER A 270 10.58 9.97 20.67
CA SER A 270 11.93 9.71 21.17
C SER A 270 12.44 8.34 20.74
N ARG A 271 11.59 7.29 20.87
CA ARG A 271 11.89 5.92 20.45
C ARG A 271 12.05 5.80 18.93
N HIS A 272 11.20 6.48 18.17
CA HIS A 272 11.28 6.55 16.71
C HIS A 272 12.63 7.15 16.26
N THR A 273 13.15 8.16 16.96
CA THR A 273 14.51 8.69 16.69
C THR A 273 15.54 7.58 16.74
N LYS A 274 15.55 6.80 17.83
CA LYS A 274 16.52 5.74 18.03
C LYS A 274 16.32 4.57 17.08
N LEU A 275 15.08 4.26 16.71
CA LEU A 275 14.80 3.27 15.67
C LEU A 275 15.39 3.71 14.32
N MET A 276 15.13 4.95 13.90
CA MET A 276 15.65 5.47 12.62
C MET A 276 17.18 5.56 12.63
N GLU A 277 17.80 5.97 13.74
CA GLU A 277 19.26 5.91 13.92
C GLU A 277 19.81 4.48 13.77
N LEU A 278 19.10 3.48 14.31
CA LEU A 278 19.49 2.08 14.23
C LEU A 278 19.41 1.56 12.79
N ILE A 279 18.32 1.88 12.08
CA ILE A 279 18.09 1.48 10.69
C ILE A 279 19.13 2.14 9.77
N SER A 280 19.32 3.45 9.90
CA SER A 280 20.34 4.20 9.14
C SER A 280 21.74 3.64 9.37
N TYR A 281 22.07 3.31 10.63
CA TYR A 281 23.36 2.72 10.98
C TYR A 281 23.62 1.39 10.27
N ILE A 282 22.60 0.55 10.13
CA ILE A 282 22.73 -0.73 9.43
C ILE A 282 22.88 -0.52 7.93
N ASN A 283 22.05 0.34 7.33
CA ASN A 283 22.10 0.54 5.89
C ASN A 283 23.43 1.17 5.45
N GLU A 284 23.94 2.16 6.18
CA GLU A 284 25.25 2.78 5.87
C GLU A 284 26.44 1.79 5.93
N ASN A 285 26.37 0.81 6.84
CA ASN A 285 27.50 -0.07 7.10
C ASN A 285 27.38 -1.45 6.44
N LEU A 286 26.17 -1.97 6.28
CA LEU A 286 25.88 -3.34 5.83
C LEU A 286 25.42 -3.40 4.37
N ASP A 287 24.77 -2.37 3.82
CA ASP A 287 24.19 -2.46 2.47
C ASP A 287 25.24 -2.63 1.37
N LYS A 288 26.38 -1.94 1.50
CA LYS A 288 27.51 -2.08 0.56
C LYS A 288 27.99 -3.53 0.41
N TYR A 289 27.76 -4.32 1.43
CA TYR A 289 28.22 -5.69 1.58
C TYR A 289 27.14 -6.68 1.13
N THR A 290 25.92 -6.50 1.60
CA THR A 290 24.78 -7.38 1.27
C THR A 290 24.37 -7.22 -0.20
N ASN A 291 24.49 -6.01 -0.76
CA ASN A 291 24.30 -5.77 -2.20
C ASN A 291 25.22 -6.62 -3.08
N ILE A 292 26.48 -6.78 -2.69
CA ILE A 292 27.45 -7.61 -3.44
C ILE A 292 27.03 -9.09 -3.38
N ILE A 293 26.62 -9.58 -2.19
CA ILE A 293 26.13 -10.97 -2.03
C ILE A 293 24.89 -11.22 -2.89
N VAL A 294 23.92 -10.30 -2.86
CA VAL A 294 22.70 -10.44 -3.68
C VAL A 294 23.05 -10.44 -5.16
N PHE A 295 23.94 -9.54 -5.60
CA PHE A 295 24.39 -9.49 -6.99
C PHE A 295 25.11 -10.78 -7.43
N HIS A 296 26.01 -11.30 -6.61
CA HIS A 296 26.66 -12.59 -6.87
C HIS A 296 25.65 -13.74 -6.93
N SER A 297 24.66 -13.74 -6.04
CA SER A 297 23.59 -14.75 -6.04
C SER A 297 22.78 -14.71 -7.33
N ILE A 298 22.48 -13.51 -7.83
CA ILE A 298 21.82 -13.31 -9.14
C ILE A 298 22.68 -13.90 -10.27
N LEU A 299 23.97 -13.57 -10.33
CA LEU A 299 24.87 -14.09 -11.37
C LEU A 299 25.01 -15.61 -11.33
N ILE A 300 25.17 -16.20 -10.14
CA ILE A 300 25.22 -17.66 -9.97
C ILE A 300 23.92 -18.28 -10.49
N THR A 301 22.78 -17.69 -10.15
CA THR A 301 21.46 -18.18 -10.61
C THR A 301 21.38 -18.18 -12.13
N VAL A 302 21.79 -17.09 -12.79
CA VAL A 302 21.74 -16.95 -14.24
C VAL A 302 22.63 -17.97 -14.96
N PHE A 303 23.88 -18.12 -14.53
CA PHE A 303 24.79 -19.10 -15.14
C PHE A 303 24.35 -20.54 -14.83
N SER A 304 23.86 -20.81 -13.63
CA SER A 304 23.39 -22.16 -13.26
C SER A 304 22.14 -22.56 -14.06
N ILE A 305 21.20 -21.64 -14.32
CA ILE A 305 20.06 -21.92 -15.21
C ILE A 305 20.54 -22.21 -16.63
N SER A 306 21.51 -21.43 -17.12
CA SER A 306 22.10 -21.64 -18.46
C SER A 306 22.79 -23.00 -18.59
N ILE A 307 23.55 -23.41 -17.57
CA ILE A 307 24.17 -24.75 -17.50
C ILE A 307 23.09 -25.84 -17.41
N SER A 308 22.08 -25.65 -16.57
CA SER A 308 20.99 -26.61 -16.38
C SER A 308 20.22 -26.86 -17.68
N ARG A 309 20.02 -25.80 -18.48
CA ARG A 309 19.43 -25.91 -19.82
C ARG A 309 20.28 -26.79 -20.74
N ASN A 310 21.58 -26.58 -20.80
CA ASN A 310 22.48 -27.40 -21.62
C ASN A 310 22.51 -28.87 -21.15
N TYR A 311 22.43 -29.12 -19.83
CA TYR A 311 22.38 -30.48 -19.27
C TYR A 311 21.06 -31.18 -19.60
N SER A 312 19.94 -30.46 -19.55
CA SER A 312 18.62 -30.96 -19.96
C SER A 312 18.63 -31.39 -21.43
N GLN A 313 19.30 -30.62 -22.29
CA GLN A 313 19.43 -30.94 -23.72
C GLN A 313 20.38 -32.12 -23.98
N ALA A 314 21.42 -32.29 -23.16
CA ALA A 314 22.36 -33.41 -23.23
C ALA A 314 21.83 -34.71 -22.59
N GLY A 315 20.67 -34.68 -21.91
CA GLY A 315 20.10 -35.85 -21.23
C GLY A 315 20.88 -36.30 -19.99
N ILE A 316 21.59 -35.37 -19.32
CA ILE A 316 22.37 -35.67 -18.11
C ILE A 316 21.44 -35.76 -16.89
N GLU A 317 21.41 -36.92 -16.23
CA GLU A 317 20.58 -37.19 -15.05
C GLU A 317 21.42 -37.53 -13.80
N GLY A 318 20.77 -37.63 -12.64
CA GLY A 318 21.40 -38.02 -11.38
C GLY A 318 22.11 -36.88 -10.64
N LEU A 319 23.23 -37.21 -9.98
CA LEU A 319 23.99 -36.29 -9.11
C LEU A 319 24.55 -35.07 -9.86
N GLU A 320 24.93 -35.21 -11.12
CA GLU A 320 25.43 -34.10 -11.95
C GLU A 320 24.36 -33.04 -12.20
N LYS A 321 23.09 -33.45 -12.35
CA LYS A 321 21.97 -32.51 -12.50
C LYS A 321 21.69 -31.77 -11.18
N LEU A 322 21.75 -32.49 -10.06
CA LEU A 322 21.60 -31.91 -8.71
C LEU A 322 22.70 -30.89 -8.38
N GLU A 323 23.94 -31.14 -8.82
CA GLU A 323 25.07 -30.21 -8.66
C GLU A 323 24.75 -28.81 -9.22
N VAL A 324 23.97 -28.74 -10.30
CA VAL A 324 23.59 -27.46 -10.95
C VAL A 324 22.28 -26.88 -10.39
N GLN A 325 21.33 -27.73 -10.00
CA GLN A 325 20.02 -27.28 -9.50
C GLN A 325 20.06 -26.73 -8.08
N LEU A 326 20.88 -27.28 -7.19
CA LEU A 326 20.98 -26.82 -5.79
C LEU A 326 21.53 -25.39 -5.65
N PRO A 327 22.57 -24.96 -6.40
CA PRO A 327 23.00 -23.56 -6.42
C PRO A 327 21.90 -22.58 -6.84
N ILE A 328 21.03 -22.95 -7.79
CA ILE A 328 19.88 -22.13 -8.21
C ILE A 328 18.96 -21.89 -7.00
N LEU A 329 18.54 -22.98 -6.34
CA LEU A 329 17.68 -22.91 -5.17
C LEU A 329 18.33 -22.11 -4.04
N LEU A 330 19.61 -22.36 -3.77
CA LEU A 330 20.38 -21.68 -2.73
C LEU A 330 20.41 -20.17 -2.96
N CYS A 331 20.80 -19.71 -4.14
CA CYS A 331 20.96 -18.29 -4.43
C CYS A 331 19.63 -17.53 -4.45
N ILE A 332 18.55 -18.18 -4.90
CA ILE A 332 17.19 -17.64 -4.79
C ILE A 332 16.81 -17.44 -3.31
N LEU A 333 17.04 -18.45 -2.46
CA LEU A 333 16.75 -18.34 -1.03
C LEU A 333 17.61 -17.27 -0.33
N ILE A 334 18.89 -17.15 -0.69
CA ILE A 334 19.77 -16.08 -0.19
C ILE A 334 19.19 -14.71 -0.53
N ALA A 335 18.83 -14.47 -1.79
CA ALA A 335 18.27 -13.20 -2.23
C ALA A 335 16.96 -12.88 -1.48
N ILE A 336 16.03 -13.84 -1.39
CA ILE A 336 14.75 -13.65 -0.71
C ILE A 336 14.94 -13.41 0.78
N PHE A 337 15.78 -14.19 1.46
CA PHE A 337 15.96 -14.09 2.90
C PHE A 337 16.68 -12.81 3.33
N ILE A 338 17.58 -12.26 2.51
CA ILE A 338 18.19 -10.95 2.77
C ILE A 338 17.20 -9.82 2.46
N LEU A 339 16.51 -9.87 1.31
CA LEU A 339 15.67 -8.75 0.84
C LEU A 339 14.35 -8.64 1.61
N SER A 340 13.76 -9.77 2.04
CA SER A 340 12.45 -9.78 2.71
C SER A 340 12.42 -8.97 4.02
N PRO A 341 13.37 -9.13 4.97
CA PRO A 341 13.39 -8.31 6.17
C PRO A 341 13.56 -6.82 5.90
N ILE A 342 14.34 -6.46 4.86
CA ILE A 342 14.55 -5.06 4.48
C ILE A 342 13.26 -4.46 3.93
N ALA A 343 12.58 -5.15 3.01
CA ALA A 343 11.29 -4.73 2.46
C ALA A 343 10.23 -4.59 3.56
N ASN A 344 10.09 -5.60 4.44
CA ASN A 344 9.12 -5.54 5.53
C ASN A 344 9.38 -4.39 6.52
N THR A 345 10.66 -4.05 6.76
CA THR A 345 11.02 -2.90 7.59
C THR A 345 10.57 -1.59 6.92
N HIS A 346 10.75 -1.47 5.60
CA HIS A 346 10.28 -0.33 4.84
C HIS A 346 8.74 -0.18 4.94
N ASP A 347 8.00 -1.27 4.77
CA ASP A 347 6.53 -1.27 4.83
C ASP A 347 6.01 -0.85 6.21
N ASN A 348 6.67 -1.32 7.28
CA ASN A 348 6.34 -0.92 8.64
C ASN A 348 6.56 0.60 8.85
N ILE A 349 7.66 1.17 8.35
CA ILE A 349 7.90 2.61 8.45
C ILE A 349 6.83 3.42 7.69
N LEU A 350 6.43 2.97 6.50
CA LEU A 350 5.35 3.61 5.74
C LEU A 350 4.01 3.51 6.46
N ARG A 351 3.73 2.36 7.08
CA ARG A 351 2.55 2.17 7.93
C ARG A 351 2.57 3.11 9.13
N ASP A 352 3.73 3.32 9.75
CA ASP A 352 3.89 4.25 10.87
C ASP A 352 3.58 5.68 10.45
N LYS A 353 4.12 6.12 9.30
CA LYS A 353 3.82 7.43 8.70
C LYS A 353 2.31 7.62 8.53
N ASN A 354 1.63 6.64 7.95
CA ASN A 354 0.19 6.73 7.69
C ASN A 354 -0.63 6.68 8.98
N THR A 355 -0.22 5.87 9.96
CA THR A 355 -0.86 5.85 11.29
C THR A 355 -0.74 7.22 11.97
N ILE A 356 0.42 7.88 11.89
CA ILE A 356 0.62 9.22 12.45
C ILE A 356 -0.21 10.26 11.69
N LEU A 357 -0.19 10.24 10.35
CA LEU A 357 -0.89 11.22 9.51
C LEU A 357 -2.42 11.19 9.66
N PHE A 358 -2.98 10.02 9.94
CA PHE A 358 -4.43 9.80 9.93
C PHE A 358 -5.03 9.54 11.32
N ASN A 359 -4.27 9.71 12.41
CA ASN A 359 -4.81 9.51 13.75
C ASN A 359 -5.52 10.77 14.29
N ASN A 360 -6.80 10.65 14.61
CA ASN A 360 -7.61 11.79 15.05
C ASN A 360 -7.16 12.40 16.37
N SER A 361 -6.60 11.62 17.31
CA SER A 361 -6.09 12.11 18.59
C SER A 361 -4.93 13.10 18.43
N ILE A 362 -4.22 13.06 17.29
CA ILE A 362 -3.13 13.99 16.95
C ILE A 362 -3.67 15.30 16.39
N TYR A 363 -4.71 15.23 15.54
CA TYR A 363 -5.23 16.39 14.82
C TYR A 363 -6.43 17.07 15.49
N HIS A 364 -7.09 16.39 16.43
CA HIS A 364 -8.28 16.87 17.11
C HIS A 364 -8.33 16.52 18.62
N PRO A 365 -8.48 17.54 19.51
CA PRO A 365 -8.40 18.97 19.24
C PRO A 365 -6.98 19.42 18.83
N TYR A 366 -6.88 20.39 17.92
CA TYR A 366 -5.59 20.88 17.38
C TYR A 366 -4.66 21.33 18.50
N ASN A 367 -3.52 20.65 18.65
CA ASN A 367 -2.49 20.98 19.62
C ASN A 367 -1.15 21.17 18.90
N ALA A 368 -0.69 22.42 18.78
CA ALA A 368 0.50 22.79 18.01
C ALA A 368 1.77 21.99 18.38
N GLU A 369 1.91 21.57 19.64
CA GLU A 369 3.07 20.78 20.11
C GLU A 369 2.99 19.31 19.70
N ILE A 370 1.78 18.73 19.71
CA ILE A 370 1.53 17.36 19.22
C ILE A 370 1.72 17.33 17.70
N HIS A 371 1.24 18.36 17.00
CA HIS A 371 1.45 18.54 15.56
C HIS A 371 2.92 18.72 15.19
N SER A 372 3.68 19.54 15.92
CA SER A 372 5.11 19.70 15.64
C SER A 372 5.88 18.40 15.88
N THR A 373 5.50 17.65 16.92
CA THR A 373 6.11 16.35 17.24
C THR A 373 5.81 15.31 16.16
N SER A 374 4.55 15.17 15.74
CA SER A 374 4.15 14.28 14.65
C SER A 374 4.78 14.67 13.31
N ALA A 375 4.79 15.96 12.97
CA ALA A 375 5.48 16.48 11.79
C ALA A 375 6.98 16.16 11.81
N SER A 376 7.63 16.25 12.98
CA SER A 376 9.05 15.85 13.11
C SER A 376 9.29 14.36 12.88
N MET A 377 8.32 13.50 13.23
CA MET A 377 8.40 12.05 12.94
C MET A 377 8.25 11.82 11.44
N ILE A 378 7.25 12.45 10.82
CA ILE A 378 7.01 12.35 9.37
C ILE A 378 8.20 12.88 8.59
N GLN A 379 8.75 14.04 8.95
CA GLN A 379 9.93 14.62 8.30
C GLN A 379 11.16 13.72 8.46
N ARG A 380 11.33 13.04 9.60
CA ARG A 380 12.38 12.03 9.77
C ARG A 380 12.19 10.84 8.84
N ILE A 381 10.96 10.39 8.61
CA ILE A 381 10.67 9.34 7.63
C ILE A 381 10.96 9.86 6.21
N GLU A 382 10.59 11.09 5.86
CA GLU A 382 10.79 11.60 4.50
C GLU A 382 12.26 11.93 4.18
N SER A 383 13.03 12.36 5.17
CA SER A 383 14.44 12.76 5.00
C SER A 383 15.44 11.61 5.22
N ALA A 384 15.03 10.51 5.84
CA ALA A 384 15.96 9.46 6.19
C ALA A 384 16.39 8.64 4.96
N LEU A 385 17.71 8.47 4.81
CA LEU A 385 18.37 7.66 3.78
C LEU A 385 18.21 6.13 4.00
N TYR A 386 17.14 5.69 4.65
CA TYR A 386 16.95 4.26 4.99
C TYR A 386 16.50 3.41 3.79
N THR A 387 16.11 3.99 2.67
CA THR A 387 15.86 3.21 1.45
C THR A 387 17.21 2.84 0.84
N GLY A 388 17.81 1.76 1.35
CA GLY A 388 18.99 1.15 0.74
C GLY A 388 18.77 0.99 -0.76
N ARG A 389 19.81 1.22 -1.57
CA ARG A 389 19.72 1.04 -3.03
C ARG A 389 20.50 -0.21 -3.41
N LEU A 390 19.85 -1.15 -4.07
CA LEU A 390 20.51 -2.29 -4.67
C LEU A 390 21.34 -1.80 -5.86
N ILE A 391 22.66 -2.03 -5.82
CA ILE A 391 23.62 -1.59 -6.87
C ILE A 391 23.52 -0.06 -7.11
N HIS A 392 23.23 0.72 -6.07
CA HIS A 392 23.04 2.19 -6.15
C HIS A 392 21.91 2.69 -7.09
N LEU A 393 21.21 1.79 -7.80
CA LEU A 393 20.25 2.13 -8.84
C LEU A 393 18.81 1.86 -8.41
N ILE A 394 18.55 0.72 -7.78
CA ILE A 394 17.19 0.25 -7.51
C ILE A 394 16.86 0.52 -6.04
N PRO A 395 15.87 1.36 -5.71
CA PRO A 395 15.43 1.52 -4.33
C PRO A 395 14.89 0.19 -3.79
N VAL A 396 15.35 -0.21 -2.60
CA VAL A 396 14.88 -1.41 -1.90
C VAL A 396 13.53 -1.09 -1.25
N ASN A 397 12.49 -1.09 -2.08
CA ASN A 397 11.09 -1.00 -1.67
C ASN A 397 10.41 -2.39 -1.75
N GLU A 398 9.10 -2.43 -1.53
CA GLU A 398 8.25 -3.63 -1.69
C GLU A 398 8.37 -4.33 -3.06
N LEU A 399 8.81 -3.61 -4.10
CA LEU A 399 9.00 -4.13 -5.46
C LEU A 399 10.40 -4.72 -5.72
N ILE A 400 11.32 -4.69 -4.75
CA ILE A 400 12.71 -5.12 -4.97
C ILE A 400 12.81 -6.61 -5.40
N ILE A 401 12.04 -7.49 -4.75
CA ILE A 401 12.08 -8.94 -5.04
C ILE A 401 11.58 -9.21 -6.48
N PRO A 402 10.41 -8.69 -6.91
CA PRO A 402 9.95 -8.79 -8.29
C PRO A 402 10.94 -8.25 -9.32
N VAL A 403 11.49 -7.07 -9.09
CA VAL A 403 12.46 -6.44 -10.02
C VAL A 403 13.70 -7.30 -10.16
N VAL A 404 14.22 -7.83 -9.05
CA VAL A 404 15.37 -8.74 -9.07
C VAL A 404 15.03 -10.02 -9.82
N VAL A 405 13.86 -10.61 -9.62
CA VAL A 405 13.41 -11.82 -10.33
C VAL A 405 13.27 -11.57 -11.83
N ILE A 406 12.62 -10.48 -12.24
CA ILE A 406 12.46 -10.13 -13.66
C ILE A 406 13.84 -9.87 -14.28
N GLY A 407 14.70 -9.15 -13.58
CA GLY A 407 16.09 -8.91 -14.00
C GLY A 407 16.88 -10.19 -14.17
N THR A 408 16.76 -11.17 -13.26
CA THR A 408 17.43 -12.46 -13.39
C THR A 408 16.91 -13.26 -14.58
N ILE A 409 15.59 -13.25 -14.82
CA ILE A 409 14.97 -13.92 -15.98
C ILE A 409 15.50 -13.30 -17.28
N ILE A 410 15.44 -11.97 -17.42
CA ILE A 410 15.92 -11.25 -18.62
C ILE A 410 17.40 -11.54 -18.86
N LEU A 411 18.23 -11.44 -17.82
CA LEU A 411 19.67 -11.69 -17.92
C LEU A 411 19.96 -13.15 -18.33
N THR A 412 19.15 -14.10 -17.84
CA THR A 412 19.23 -15.51 -18.25
C THR A 412 18.89 -15.73 -19.72
N PHE A 413 17.89 -15.01 -20.25
CA PHE A 413 17.58 -15.05 -21.68
C PHE A 413 18.69 -14.44 -22.54
N LEU A 414 19.33 -13.36 -22.08
CA LEU A 414 20.38 -12.67 -22.84
C LEU A 414 21.72 -13.42 -22.86
N ILE A 415 22.13 -14.03 -21.74
CA ILE A 415 23.48 -14.60 -21.60
C ILE A 415 23.65 -15.91 -22.40
N GLY A 416 22.56 -16.64 -22.69
CA GLY A 416 22.51 -17.76 -23.64
C GLY A 416 23.83 -18.52 -23.85
N VAL A 417 24.30 -19.26 -22.83
CA VAL A 417 25.55 -20.05 -22.92
C VAL A 417 25.45 -21.03 -24.08
N ALA A 418 26.17 -20.76 -25.17
CA ALA A 418 26.12 -21.56 -26.39
C ALA A 418 26.56 -23.00 -26.08
N PRO A 419 25.76 -24.03 -26.44
CA PRO A 419 26.27 -25.39 -26.44
C PRO A 419 27.41 -25.47 -27.44
N ASN A 420 28.49 -26.18 -27.11
CA ASN A 420 29.64 -26.42 -28.00
C ASN A 420 29.29 -27.26 -29.25
N TYR A 421 28.02 -27.34 -29.63
CA TYR A 421 27.54 -28.01 -30.83
C TYR A 421 26.42 -27.17 -31.46
N ASN A 422 26.49 -27.01 -32.78
CA ASN A 422 25.58 -26.26 -33.66
C ASN A 422 24.11 -26.71 -33.54
N ILE A 423 23.45 -26.38 -32.44
CA ILE A 423 22.02 -26.64 -32.26
C ILE A 423 21.36 -25.28 -31.99
N ASN A 424 20.48 -24.90 -32.92
CA ASN A 424 19.71 -23.67 -32.87
C ASN A 424 19.10 -23.44 -31.47
N PRO A 425 19.29 -22.26 -30.87
CA PRO A 425 18.89 -21.96 -29.48
C PRO A 425 17.37 -21.90 -29.23
N PHE A 426 16.52 -22.33 -30.17
CA PHE A 426 15.06 -22.17 -30.14
C PHE A 426 14.26 -23.49 -30.24
N LYS A 427 14.73 -24.61 -29.68
CA LYS A 427 13.86 -25.79 -29.50
C LYS A 427 12.95 -25.62 -28.28
N LYS A 428 11.66 -25.41 -28.54
CA LYS A 428 10.59 -24.94 -27.62
C LYS A 428 10.16 -25.91 -26.49
N ASN A 429 10.86 -27.02 -26.24
CA ASN A 429 10.33 -28.13 -25.40
C ASN A 429 11.15 -28.49 -24.13
N ASP A 430 12.05 -27.63 -23.64
CA ASP A 430 12.73 -27.87 -22.35
C ASP A 430 11.75 -27.69 -21.18
N LYS A 431 10.97 -28.74 -20.84
CA LYS A 431 10.02 -28.77 -19.71
C LYS A 431 10.66 -28.33 -18.38
N ASN A 432 11.96 -28.61 -18.19
CA ASN A 432 12.71 -28.22 -16.99
C ASN A 432 12.97 -26.70 -16.94
N PHE A 433 13.23 -26.05 -18.07
CA PHE A 433 13.40 -24.60 -18.15
C PHE A 433 12.09 -23.88 -17.84
N ILE A 434 10.99 -24.38 -18.40
CA ILE A 434 9.64 -23.88 -18.10
C ILE A 434 9.33 -24.03 -16.61
N GLY A 435 9.67 -25.17 -16.00
CA GLY A 435 9.48 -25.40 -14.56
C GLY A 435 10.24 -24.42 -13.68
N ILE A 436 11.54 -24.18 -13.96
CA ILE A 436 12.36 -23.22 -13.19
C ILE A 436 11.87 -21.79 -13.39
N MET A 437 11.49 -21.41 -14.63
CA MET A 437 10.91 -20.11 -14.92
C MET A 437 9.55 -19.92 -14.23
N PHE A 438 8.73 -20.97 -14.14
CA PHE A 438 7.44 -20.96 -13.45
C PHE A 438 7.63 -20.79 -11.94
N ILE A 439 8.64 -21.42 -11.34
CA ILE A 439 9.00 -21.21 -9.94
C ILE A 439 9.45 -19.77 -9.69
N LEU A 440 10.32 -19.20 -10.54
CA LEU A 440 10.75 -17.81 -10.44
C LEU A 440 9.55 -16.84 -10.59
N LEU A 441 8.68 -17.07 -11.57
CA LEU A 441 7.44 -16.30 -11.75
C LEU A 441 6.49 -16.41 -10.56
N ASN A 442 6.29 -17.61 -10.02
CA ASN A 442 5.45 -17.79 -8.83
C ASN A 442 6.05 -17.13 -7.60
N LEU A 443 7.38 -17.15 -7.44
CA LEU A 443 8.06 -16.41 -6.38
C LEU A 443 7.90 -14.89 -6.55
N SER A 444 7.89 -14.38 -7.79
CA SER A 444 7.56 -12.97 -8.04
C SER A 444 6.10 -12.64 -7.73
N LYS A 445 5.16 -13.55 -8.03
CA LYS A 445 3.74 -13.39 -7.69
C LYS A 445 3.48 -13.40 -6.18
N ILE A 446 4.28 -14.12 -5.39
CA ILE A 446 4.17 -14.09 -3.92
C ILE A 446 4.60 -12.71 -3.37
N ALA A 447 5.50 -11.99 -4.07
CA ALA A 447 5.98 -10.67 -3.64
C ALA A 447 5.16 -9.50 -4.22
N ILE A 448 4.60 -9.62 -5.42
CA ILE A 448 3.57 -8.70 -5.93
C ILE A 448 2.22 -9.27 -5.49
N MET A 449 1.79 -9.03 -4.25
CA MET A 449 0.38 -9.23 -3.95
C MET A 449 -0.38 -8.09 -4.63
N PRO A 450 -1.07 -8.31 -5.77
CA PRO A 450 -1.91 -7.26 -6.35
C PRO A 450 -2.92 -6.79 -5.30
N SER A 451 -3.35 -5.53 -5.37
CA SER A 451 -4.42 -5.02 -4.52
C SER A 451 -5.61 -5.99 -4.60
N GLU A 452 -6.12 -6.41 -3.44
CA GLU A 452 -7.26 -7.35 -3.36
C GLU A 452 -8.47 -6.82 -4.16
N PHE A 453 -8.64 -5.49 -4.17
CA PHE A 453 -9.73 -4.79 -4.82
C PHE A 453 -9.24 -3.96 -6.02
N GLN A 454 -10.14 -3.80 -6.99
CA GLN A 454 -10.06 -2.83 -8.08
C GLN A 454 -11.03 -1.67 -7.79
N GLY A 455 -10.56 -0.44 -7.92
CA GLY A 455 -11.42 0.74 -7.75
C GLY A 455 -12.15 1.09 -9.04
N ILE A 456 -13.42 1.49 -8.95
CA ILE A 456 -14.18 2.01 -10.09
C ILE A 456 -14.79 3.34 -9.67
N VAL A 457 -14.44 4.42 -10.40
CA VAL A 457 -15.02 5.74 -10.18
C VAL A 457 -16.00 6.07 -11.31
N LEU A 458 -17.27 6.30 -10.95
CA LEU A 458 -18.34 6.60 -11.91
C LEU A 458 -18.48 8.12 -12.08
N ALA A 459 -17.95 8.67 -13.18
CA ALA A 459 -17.89 10.10 -13.46
C ALA A 459 -18.61 10.51 -14.75
N ALA A 460 -19.45 9.66 -15.34
CA ALA A 460 -20.17 9.91 -16.59
C ALA A 460 -21.58 10.52 -16.44
N GLY A 461 -21.95 10.96 -15.22
CA GLY A 461 -23.30 11.46 -14.93
C GLY A 461 -23.51 12.93 -15.32
N ILE A 462 -24.71 13.25 -15.84
CA ILE A 462 -25.09 14.59 -16.34
C ILE A 462 -25.24 15.63 -15.22
N GLY A 463 -25.67 15.21 -14.03
CA GLY A 463 -25.89 16.11 -12.90
C GLY A 463 -27.23 16.87 -12.94
N SER A 464 -28.32 16.17 -13.31
CA SER A 464 -29.68 16.73 -13.47
C SER A 464 -30.24 17.49 -12.25
N ARG A 465 -29.73 17.26 -11.04
CA ARG A 465 -30.17 17.95 -9.80
C ARG A 465 -29.49 19.30 -9.55
N MET A 466 -28.59 19.76 -10.43
CA MET A 466 -27.87 21.04 -10.30
C MET A 466 -27.55 21.69 -11.64
N THR A 467 -28.50 21.64 -12.57
CA THR A 467 -28.39 22.17 -13.95
C THR A 467 -27.90 23.63 -14.01
N ASN A 468 -28.26 24.46 -13.04
CA ASN A 468 -27.80 25.85 -12.95
C ASN A 468 -26.27 25.97 -12.88
N LEU A 469 -25.57 24.94 -12.39
CA LEU A 469 -24.11 24.87 -12.33
C LEU A 469 -23.52 23.98 -13.43
N THR A 470 -24.29 23.00 -13.92
CA THR A 470 -23.80 21.98 -14.86
C THR A 470 -24.24 22.18 -16.32
N SER A 471 -24.93 23.28 -16.65
CA SER A 471 -25.39 23.58 -18.02
C SER A 471 -24.25 23.63 -19.04
N HIS A 472 -23.08 24.13 -18.63
CA HIS A 472 -21.89 24.25 -19.48
C HIS A 472 -20.74 23.33 -19.07
N PHE A 473 -20.84 22.66 -17.92
CA PHE A 473 -19.78 21.85 -17.35
C PHE A 473 -20.35 20.56 -16.78
N SER A 474 -19.71 19.43 -17.06
CA SER A 474 -20.10 18.18 -16.39
C SER A 474 -19.87 18.28 -14.88
N LYS A 475 -20.78 17.66 -14.11
CA LYS A 475 -20.72 17.62 -12.64
C LYS A 475 -19.35 17.17 -12.13
N ALA A 476 -18.75 16.16 -12.75
CA ALA A 476 -17.45 15.61 -12.35
C ALA A 476 -16.30 16.62 -12.45
N LEU A 477 -16.42 17.62 -13.31
CA LEU A 477 -15.40 18.65 -13.56
C LEU A 477 -15.62 19.93 -12.73
N LEU A 478 -16.71 20.03 -11.96
CA LEU A 478 -16.94 21.18 -11.09
C LEU A 478 -15.83 21.27 -10.03
N PRO A 479 -15.26 22.46 -9.79
CA PRO A 479 -14.20 22.61 -8.80
C PRO A 479 -14.77 22.63 -7.38
N ILE A 480 -14.16 21.88 -6.48
CA ILE A 480 -14.34 22.01 -5.04
C ILE A 480 -13.01 22.50 -4.49
N ALA A 481 -13.01 23.65 -3.84
CA ALA A 481 -11.78 24.27 -3.35
C ALA A 481 -10.68 24.37 -4.44
N ASN A 482 -11.08 24.73 -5.67
CA ASN A 482 -10.21 24.84 -6.86
C ASN A 482 -9.56 23.51 -7.31
N ILE A 483 -10.13 22.37 -6.92
CA ILE A 483 -9.70 21.01 -7.35
C ILE A 483 -10.91 20.34 -8.01
N PRO A 484 -10.76 19.66 -9.16
CA PRO A 484 -11.90 19.03 -9.85
C PRO A 484 -12.56 17.96 -8.97
N MET A 485 -13.89 17.91 -8.97
CA MET A 485 -14.69 17.02 -8.12
C MET A 485 -14.28 15.54 -8.23
N PHE A 486 -13.98 15.05 -9.43
CA PHE A 486 -13.57 13.65 -9.63
C PHE A 486 -12.22 13.28 -8.97
N TRP A 487 -11.40 14.24 -8.58
CA TRP A 487 -10.14 13.98 -7.87
C TRP A 487 -10.37 13.43 -6.45
N TYR A 488 -11.45 13.85 -5.80
CA TYR A 488 -11.75 13.45 -4.41
C TYR A 488 -11.99 11.95 -4.23
N PRO A 489 -12.84 11.28 -5.02
CA PRO A 489 -13.00 9.83 -4.91
C PRO A 489 -11.73 9.06 -5.30
N LEU A 490 -10.91 9.59 -6.23
CA LEU A 490 -9.59 9.01 -6.54
C LEU A 490 -8.64 9.12 -5.34
N ASN A 491 -8.55 10.29 -4.72
CA ASN A 491 -7.75 10.48 -3.52
C ASN A 491 -8.26 9.64 -2.34
N PHE A 492 -9.57 9.47 -2.20
CA PHE A 492 -10.18 8.57 -1.22
C PHE A 492 -9.74 7.12 -1.44
N LEU A 493 -9.73 6.62 -2.68
CA LEU A 493 -9.23 5.29 -3.02
C LEU A 493 -7.72 5.15 -2.74
N SER A 494 -6.91 6.15 -3.13
CA SER A 494 -5.46 6.19 -2.87
C SER A 494 -5.13 6.10 -1.39
N LYS A 495 -5.79 6.91 -0.55
CA LYS A 495 -5.62 6.91 0.91
C LYS A 495 -5.94 5.56 1.54
N ASN A 496 -6.79 4.77 0.89
CA ASN A 496 -7.19 3.45 1.31
C ASN A 496 -6.45 2.32 0.54
N TYR A 497 -5.31 2.65 -0.09
CA TYR A 497 -4.41 1.72 -0.79
C TYR A 497 -5.06 0.93 -1.94
N VAL A 498 -6.11 1.48 -2.55
CA VAL A 498 -6.69 0.93 -3.78
C VAL A 498 -5.95 1.57 -4.95
N THR A 499 -4.94 0.87 -5.47
CA THR A 499 -3.99 1.43 -6.44
C THR A 499 -4.35 1.16 -7.90
N ASP A 500 -5.16 0.15 -8.19
CA ASP A 500 -5.64 -0.13 -9.55
C ASP A 500 -7.07 0.36 -9.71
N VAL A 501 -7.25 1.41 -10.52
CA VAL A 501 -8.51 2.16 -10.60
C VAL A 501 -8.93 2.39 -12.05
N ILE A 502 -10.22 2.16 -12.34
CA ILE A 502 -10.86 2.55 -13.59
C ILE A 502 -11.73 3.78 -13.34
N LEU A 503 -11.45 4.87 -14.06
CA LEU A 503 -12.26 6.08 -14.07
C LEU A 503 -13.16 6.09 -15.30
N ILE A 504 -14.47 5.93 -15.10
CA ILE A 504 -15.47 5.91 -16.19
C ILE A 504 -16.00 7.32 -16.44
N VAL A 505 -15.89 7.81 -17.67
CA VAL A 505 -16.25 9.18 -18.06
C VAL A 505 -17.08 9.17 -19.34
N ASP A 506 -17.90 10.19 -19.58
CA ASP A 506 -18.49 10.38 -20.91
C ASP A 506 -17.36 10.75 -21.90
N THR A 507 -17.47 10.22 -23.11
CA THR A 507 -16.49 10.40 -24.19
C THR A 507 -16.19 11.89 -24.46
N LYS A 508 -17.17 12.79 -24.29
CA LYS A 508 -17.01 14.24 -24.44
C LYS A 508 -16.01 14.85 -23.45
N MET A 509 -15.82 14.24 -22.28
CA MET A 509 -14.93 14.75 -21.22
C MET A 509 -13.53 14.17 -21.25
N GLU A 510 -13.26 13.17 -22.07
CA GLU A 510 -12.01 12.42 -22.05
C GLU A 510 -10.79 13.33 -22.22
N HIS A 511 -10.87 14.26 -23.17
CA HIS A 511 -9.80 15.21 -23.45
C HIS A 511 -9.47 16.09 -22.24
N ASP A 512 -10.50 16.69 -21.62
CA ASP A 512 -10.34 17.62 -20.51
C ASP A 512 -9.82 16.91 -19.27
N ILE A 513 -10.33 15.72 -18.98
CA ILE A 513 -9.86 14.90 -17.85
C ILE A 513 -8.39 14.54 -18.02
N LYS A 514 -7.98 14.07 -19.21
CA LYS A 514 -6.57 13.75 -19.48
C LYS A 514 -5.66 14.98 -19.42
N MET A 515 -6.16 16.16 -19.79
CA MET A 515 -5.42 17.41 -19.67
C MET A 515 -5.26 17.81 -18.21
N ILE A 516 -6.35 17.82 -17.44
CA ILE A 516 -6.37 18.15 -16.01
C ILE A 516 -5.45 17.21 -15.22
N MET A 517 -5.51 15.91 -15.47
CA MET A 517 -4.64 14.92 -14.79
C MET A 517 -3.14 15.13 -15.04
N LYS A 518 -2.75 15.87 -16.08
CA LYS A 518 -1.35 16.24 -16.36
C LYS A 518 -0.94 17.54 -15.65
N ASP A 519 -1.89 18.40 -15.31
CA ASP A 519 -1.64 19.66 -14.62
C ASP A 519 -1.51 19.43 -13.11
N ARG A 520 -0.33 19.66 -12.54
CA ARG A 520 -0.07 19.43 -11.11
C ARG A 520 -0.62 20.51 -10.19
N VAL A 521 -0.98 21.67 -10.72
CA VAL A 521 -1.61 22.75 -9.95
C VAL A 521 -3.09 22.43 -9.77
N LEU A 522 -3.75 21.97 -10.85
CA LEU A 522 -5.16 21.60 -10.84
C LEU A 522 -5.40 20.17 -10.31
N PHE A 523 -4.42 19.28 -10.45
CA PHE A 523 -4.51 17.88 -10.05
C PHE A 523 -3.34 17.50 -9.12
N PRO A 524 -3.52 17.73 -7.80
CA PRO A 524 -2.51 17.40 -6.81
C PRO A 524 -2.14 15.92 -6.81
N ASN A 525 -0.89 15.62 -6.44
CA ASN A 525 -0.41 14.24 -6.32
C ASN A 525 -1.15 13.50 -5.20
N PHE A 526 -1.34 12.20 -5.41
CA PHE A 526 -1.92 11.31 -4.41
C PHE A 526 -0.87 10.88 -3.37
N PRO A 527 -1.29 10.55 -2.13
CA PRO A 527 -0.38 10.04 -1.11
C PRO A 527 0.23 8.68 -1.47
N VAL A 528 -0.52 7.84 -2.19
CA VAL A 528 -0.06 6.57 -2.75
C VAL A 528 -0.25 6.62 -4.26
N GLN A 529 0.79 6.29 -5.02
CA GLN A 529 0.72 6.30 -6.48
C GLN A 529 -0.29 5.26 -6.97
N MET A 530 -1.19 5.68 -7.86
CA MET A 530 -2.23 4.83 -8.44
C MET A 530 -2.04 4.69 -9.94
N ASN A 531 -2.43 3.53 -10.46
CA ASN A 531 -2.69 3.30 -11.87
C ASN A 531 -4.15 3.65 -12.15
N ILE A 532 -4.38 4.71 -12.93
CA ILE A 532 -5.73 5.14 -13.32
C ILE A 532 -5.91 4.88 -14.81
N GLU A 533 -6.76 3.92 -15.13
CA GLU A 533 -7.23 3.71 -16.49
C GLU A 533 -8.49 4.54 -16.73
N VAL A 534 -8.47 5.42 -17.73
CA VAL A 534 -9.66 6.19 -18.12
C VAL A 534 -10.44 5.38 -19.15
N ALA A 535 -11.66 4.98 -18.80
CA ALA A 535 -12.61 4.32 -19.69
C ALA A 535 -13.71 5.29 -20.12
N THR A 536 -14.05 5.29 -21.39
CA THR A 536 -15.08 6.18 -21.95
C THR A 536 -16.35 5.43 -22.31
N ILE A 537 -17.49 6.08 -22.07
CA ILE A 537 -18.81 5.60 -22.48
C ILE A 537 -19.57 6.72 -23.22
N GLU A 538 -20.55 6.35 -24.04
CA GLU A 538 -21.44 7.30 -24.72
C GLU A 538 -22.75 7.48 -23.94
N SER A 539 -22.68 7.96 -22.68
CA SER A 539 -23.86 8.03 -21.81
C SER A 539 -24.93 8.98 -22.36
N SER A 540 -24.53 10.07 -23.01
CA SER A 540 -25.45 11.08 -23.55
C SER A 540 -26.30 10.66 -24.77
N LYS A 541 -26.02 9.53 -25.43
CA LYS A 541 -26.83 9.07 -26.58
C LYS A 541 -27.84 7.99 -26.24
N ASN A 542 -27.58 7.20 -25.20
CA ASN A 542 -28.27 5.92 -24.97
C ASN A 542 -29.02 5.87 -23.62
N ASP A 543 -29.22 7.01 -22.94
CA ASP A 543 -29.82 7.09 -21.60
C ASP A 543 -29.25 6.02 -20.62
N MET A 544 -27.93 5.83 -20.67
CA MET A 544 -27.26 4.79 -19.90
C MET A 544 -27.25 5.10 -18.41
N GLY A 545 -27.66 4.14 -17.59
CA GLY A 545 -27.61 4.22 -16.15
C GLY A 545 -26.23 3.86 -15.57
N THR A 546 -26.12 3.96 -14.26
CA THR A 546 -24.86 3.70 -13.54
C THR A 546 -24.41 2.24 -13.59
N PHE A 547 -25.34 1.29 -13.75
CA PHE A 547 -25.02 -0.13 -13.89
C PHE A 547 -24.68 -0.48 -15.35
N ASP A 548 -25.30 0.16 -16.34
CA ASP A 548 -24.93 0.01 -17.75
C ASP A 548 -23.46 0.39 -18.00
N ALA A 549 -22.97 1.42 -17.31
CA ALA A 549 -21.56 1.80 -17.33
C ALA A 549 -20.63 0.66 -16.87
N LEU A 550 -21.06 -0.19 -15.93
CA LEU A 550 -20.29 -1.37 -15.49
C LEU A 550 -20.30 -2.47 -16.55
N ARG A 551 -21.43 -2.64 -17.27
CA ARG A 551 -21.56 -3.60 -18.37
C ARG A 551 -20.60 -3.28 -19.51
N GLU A 552 -20.42 -2.00 -19.85
CA GLU A 552 -19.48 -1.54 -20.88
C GLU A 552 -18.01 -1.84 -20.53
N ILE A 553 -17.66 -1.92 -19.25
CA ILE A 553 -16.27 -2.17 -18.81
C ILE A 553 -16.07 -3.58 -18.24
N GLU A 554 -17.02 -4.50 -18.40
CA GLU A 554 -16.97 -5.86 -17.83
C GLU A 554 -15.63 -6.56 -18.12
N ALA A 555 -15.16 -6.47 -19.36
CA ALA A 555 -13.91 -7.10 -19.81
C ALA A 555 -12.65 -6.60 -19.08
N LYS A 556 -12.72 -5.43 -18.42
CA LYS A 556 -11.62 -4.80 -17.68
C LYS A 556 -11.66 -5.13 -16.18
N ILE A 557 -12.77 -5.65 -15.68
CA ILE A 557 -12.98 -5.99 -14.28
C ILE A 557 -12.50 -7.42 -14.03
N ASN A 558 -11.48 -7.59 -13.18
CA ASN A 558 -10.88 -8.90 -12.92
C ASN A 558 -10.85 -9.33 -11.45
N ARG A 559 -11.29 -8.45 -10.55
CA ARG A 559 -11.25 -8.62 -9.08
C ARG A 559 -12.52 -8.07 -8.45
N ASP A 560 -12.67 -8.29 -7.14
CA ASP A 560 -13.71 -7.63 -6.37
C ASP A 560 -13.56 -6.11 -6.48
N VAL A 561 -14.68 -5.41 -6.58
CA VAL A 561 -14.69 -3.99 -6.95
C VAL A 561 -15.12 -3.12 -5.78
N ILE A 562 -14.48 -1.95 -5.68
CA ILE A 562 -14.94 -0.83 -4.86
C ILE A 562 -15.45 0.25 -5.81
N ILE A 563 -16.76 0.40 -5.87
CA ILE A 563 -17.43 1.40 -6.71
C ILE A 563 -17.59 2.68 -5.89
N VAL A 564 -17.21 3.83 -6.47
CA VAL A 564 -17.31 5.15 -5.85
C VAL A 564 -17.91 6.13 -6.85
N SER A 565 -18.93 6.87 -6.43
CA SER A 565 -19.49 7.97 -7.25
C SER A 565 -18.51 9.14 -7.37
N SER A 566 -18.48 9.81 -8.54
CA SER A 566 -17.61 10.98 -8.75
C SER A 566 -17.87 12.14 -7.79
N ASP A 567 -19.08 12.19 -7.22
CA ASP A 567 -19.55 13.23 -6.30
C ASP A 567 -19.39 12.88 -4.81
N PHE A 568 -18.65 11.81 -4.48
CA PHE A 568 -18.34 11.46 -3.10
C PHE A 568 -17.07 12.17 -2.61
N ILE A 569 -17.22 13.09 -1.66
CA ILE A 569 -16.13 13.86 -1.07
C ILE A 569 -16.02 13.47 0.40
N SER A 570 -14.98 12.71 0.75
CA SER A 570 -14.73 12.34 2.14
C SER A 570 -13.27 11.98 2.39
N ASP A 571 -12.86 12.10 3.65
CA ASP A 571 -11.60 11.61 4.16
C ASP A 571 -11.75 10.39 5.11
N ALA A 572 -12.93 9.77 5.13
CA ALA A 572 -13.19 8.56 5.90
C ALA A 572 -12.32 7.36 5.47
N SER A 573 -12.05 6.45 6.41
CA SER A 573 -11.34 5.20 6.15
C SER A 573 -12.29 4.11 5.62
N LEU A 574 -11.85 3.37 4.61
CA LEU A 574 -12.50 2.15 4.12
C LEU A 574 -12.20 0.92 4.99
N GLU A 575 -11.20 0.97 5.88
CA GLU A 575 -10.76 -0.18 6.68
C GLU A 575 -11.93 -0.88 7.41
N PRO A 576 -12.86 -0.18 8.09
CA PRO A 576 -13.96 -0.83 8.78
C PRO A 576 -14.96 -1.52 7.83
N LEU A 577 -15.27 -0.88 6.69
CA LEU A 577 -16.14 -1.44 5.66
C LEU A 577 -15.54 -2.73 5.07
N LEU A 578 -14.23 -2.70 4.78
CA LEU A 578 -13.52 -3.86 4.24
C LEU A 578 -13.34 -4.98 5.27
N LYS A 579 -13.21 -4.65 6.56
CA LYS A 579 -13.23 -5.66 7.64
C LYS A 579 -14.60 -6.33 7.72
N LEU A 580 -15.69 -5.57 7.66
CA LEU A 580 -17.05 -6.12 7.66
C LEU A 580 -17.28 -7.04 6.45
N TYR A 581 -16.81 -6.60 5.27
CA TYR A 581 -16.88 -7.38 4.04
C TYR A 581 -16.16 -8.73 4.17
N ARG A 582 -14.92 -8.72 4.66
CA ARG A 582 -14.10 -9.93 4.81
C ARG A 582 -14.60 -10.84 5.92
N ALA A 583 -14.96 -10.29 7.08
CA ALA A 583 -15.36 -11.07 8.26
C ALA A 583 -16.64 -11.87 8.02
N ASN A 584 -17.55 -11.35 7.20
CA ASN A 584 -18.85 -11.97 6.94
C ASN A 584 -18.94 -12.64 5.57
N GLU A 585 -17.85 -12.68 4.81
CA GLU A 585 -17.85 -13.13 3.43
C GLU A 585 -18.98 -12.48 2.61
N ALA A 586 -19.12 -11.16 2.77
CA ALA A 586 -20.23 -10.42 2.19
C ALA A 586 -20.21 -10.50 0.65
N SER A 587 -21.40 -10.63 0.05
CA SER A 587 -21.59 -10.48 -1.39
C SER A 587 -21.62 -9.01 -1.79
N PHE A 588 -22.11 -8.16 -0.89
CA PHE A 588 -22.25 -6.71 -1.08
C PHE A 588 -22.11 -5.97 0.26
N CYS A 589 -21.37 -4.87 0.27
CA CYS A 589 -21.34 -3.93 1.39
C CYS A 589 -21.55 -2.49 0.91
N ALA A 590 -22.47 -1.77 1.54
CA ALA A 590 -22.66 -0.34 1.31
C ALA A 590 -22.03 0.50 2.44
N LEU A 591 -21.47 1.66 2.09
CA LEU A 591 -21.09 2.69 3.05
C LEU A 591 -22.25 3.67 3.26
N LEU A 592 -22.62 3.87 4.51
CA LEU A 592 -23.62 4.84 4.93
C LEU A 592 -22.95 5.96 5.70
N THR A 593 -23.36 7.20 5.45
CA THR A 593 -22.86 8.38 6.17
C THR A 593 -24.02 9.16 6.79
N PRO A 594 -23.81 9.89 7.90
CA PRO A 594 -24.84 10.76 8.46
C PRO A 594 -25.40 11.75 7.44
N TYR A 595 -26.73 11.85 7.37
CA TYR A 595 -27.42 12.84 6.54
C TYR A 595 -27.30 14.22 7.19
N VAL A 596 -26.65 15.16 6.49
CA VAL A 596 -26.48 16.53 6.96
C VAL A 596 -27.42 17.45 6.22
N THR A 597 -28.33 18.10 6.95
CA THR A 597 -29.20 19.13 6.38
C THR A 597 -28.43 20.45 6.28
N SER A 598 -28.37 21.01 5.08
CA SER A 598 -27.79 22.33 4.85
C SER A 598 -28.64 23.44 5.48
N THR A 599 -27.99 24.48 6.00
CA THR A 599 -28.67 25.61 6.64
C THR A 599 -29.19 26.63 5.64
N THR A 600 -28.48 26.80 4.52
CA THR A 600 -28.81 27.76 3.47
C THR A 600 -28.47 27.19 2.10
N THR A 601 -29.30 27.50 1.10
CA THR A 601 -29.00 27.19 -0.30
C THR A 601 -29.08 28.49 -1.12
N PRO A 602 -27.98 28.91 -1.76
CA PRO A 602 -28.01 30.07 -2.65
C PRO A 602 -29.05 29.87 -3.77
N GLY A 603 -29.71 30.96 -4.19
CA GLY A 603 -30.66 30.98 -5.30
C GLY A 603 -32.09 30.52 -4.98
N SER A 604 -32.38 30.05 -3.76
CA SER A 604 -33.72 29.58 -3.39
C SER A 604 -34.26 30.29 -2.15
N LYS A 605 -35.54 30.71 -2.19
CA LYS A 605 -36.31 31.07 -1.00
C LYS A 605 -36.97 29.86 -0.33
N ILE A 606 -37.10 28.76 -1.06
CA ILE A 606 -37.88 27.57 -0.69
C ILE A 606 -36.95 26.52 -0.07
N LYS A 607 -37.41 25.87 1.01
CA LYS A 607 -36.76 24.66 1.54
C LYS A 607 -36.82 23.58 0.45
N GLN A 608 -35.67 23.23 -0.13
CA GLN A 608 -35.56 22.19 -1.15
C GLN A 608 -36.11 20.85 -0.65
N PRO A 609 -36.58 19.97 -1.56
CA PRO A 609 -36.93 18.60 -1.21
C PRO A 609 -35.76 17.93 -0.48
N LYS A 610 -36.08 17.20 0.59
CA LYS A 610 -35.10 16.45 1.35
C LYS A 610 -34.83 15.17 0.56
N TYR A 611 -33.66 15.06 -0.05
CA TYR A 611 -33.24 13.83 -0.73
C TYR A 611 -32.70 12.81 0.30
N ARG A 612 -33.50 12.48 1.31
CA ARG A 612 -33.10 11.49 2.32
C ARG A 612 -33.21 10.08 1.75
N ASP A 613 -32.52 9.17 2.42
CA ASP A 613 -32.67 7.75 2.19
C ASP A 613 -33.34 7.12 3.43
N PHE A 614 -34.32 6.26 3.20
CA PHE A 614 -34.90 5.40 4.22
C PHE A 614 -34.17 4.07 4.20
N ILE A 615 -33.58 3.72 5.33
CA ILE A 615 -32.68 2.57 5.44
C ILE A 615 -33.20 1.63 6.52
N GLY A 616 -33.32 0.34 6.19
CA GLY A 616 -33.63 -0.74 7.12
C GLY A 616 -32.41 -1.62 7.34
N ILE A 617 -31.94 -1.70 8.59
CA ILE A 617 -30.77 -2.50 8.98
C ILE A 617 -31.17 -3.49 10.07
N ASN A 618 -30.78 -4.75 9.91
CA ASN A 618 -30.95 -5.73 10.98
C ASN A 618 -29.93 -5.43 12.10
N ILE A 619 -30.43 -5.23 13.32
CA ILE A 619 -29.62 -4.80 14.47
C ILE A 619 -28.64 -5.89 14.89
N ASP A 620 -29.04 -7.15 14.77
CA ASP A 620 -28.30 -8.29 15.32
C ASP A 620 -26.96 -8.52 14.62
N ASP A 621 -26.89 -8.27 13.31
CA ASP A 621 -25.76 -8.65 12.45
C ASP A 621 -25.38 -7.57 11.42
N SER A 622 -26.00 -6.39 11.47
CA SER A 622 -25.76 -5.27 10.53
C SER A 622 -26.08 -5.60 9.06
N ARG A 623 -26.96 -6.57 8.78
CA ARG A 623 -27.41 -6.86 7.41
C ARG A 623 -28.23 -5.68 6.90
N LEU A 624 -27.96 -5.28 5.65
CA LEU A 624 -28.78 -4.30 4.97
C LEU A 624 -30.05 -5.03 4.49
N VAL A 625 -31.22 -4.59 4.92
CA VAL A 625 -32.50 -5.22 4.57
C VAL A 625 -33.20 -4.44 3.47
N THR A 626 -33.20 -3.11 3.57
CA THR A 626 -33.72 -2.23 2.52
C THR A 626 -32.97 -0.90 2.50
N ILE A 627 -32.90 -0.31 1.31
CA ILE A 627 -32.48 1.07 1.10
C ILE A 627 -33.34 1.65 -0.01
N ILE A 628 -34.00 2.77 0.26
CA ILE A 628 -34.82 3.46 -0.74
C ILE A 628 -34.70 4.97 -0.60
N SER A 629 -34.78 5.66 -1.73
CA SER A 629 -34.82 7.12 -1.73
C SER A 629 -36.18 7.62 -1.23
N GLU A 630 -36.21 8.80 -0.61
CA GLU A 630 -37.49 9.43 -0.22
C GLU A 630 -38.42 9.70 -1.41
N GLU A 631 -37.86 9.85 -2.61
CA GLU A 631 -38.61 10.10 -3.86
C GLU A 631 -39.35 8.86 -4.34
N ASP A 632 -38.75 7.67 -4.15
CA ASP A 632 -39.30 6.39 -4.61
C ASP A 632 -40.13 5.69 -3.53
N PHE A 633 -40.33 6.32 -2.37
CA PHE A 633 -40.94 5.68 -1.20
C PHE A 633 -42.44 5.41 -1.36
N GLU A 634 -43.17 6.15 -2.19
CA GLU A 634 -44.62 5.99 -2.35
C GLU A 634 -45.01 4.59 -2.85
N ASP A 635 -44.19 4.00 -3.73
CA ASP A 635 -44.42 2.66 -4.31
C ASP A 635 -43.73 1.53 -3.52
N PHE A 636 -43.15 1.85 -2.36
CA PHE A 636 -42.31 0.92 -1.62
C PHE A 636 -43.11 -0.11 -0.82
N SER A 637 -42.71 -1.38 -0.93
CA SER A 637 -43.19 -2.44 -0.05
C SER A 637 -42.05 -3.37 0.33
N ILE A 638 -42.10 -3.92 1.56
CA ILE A 638 -41.18 -4.96 2.03
C ILE A 638 -41.97 -6.25 2.09
N ASP A 639 -41.44 -7.30 1.48
CA ASP A 639 -42.07 -8.62 1.56
C ASP A 639 -42.10 -9.13 3.01
N ASN A 640 -43.21 -9.76 3.39
CA ASN A 640 -43.35 -10.45 4.67
C ASN A 640 -42.24 -11.48 4.92
N PHE A 641 -41.68 -12.10 3.87
CA PHE A 641 -40.54 -13.02 4.00
C PHE A 641 -39.29 -12.34 4.60
N ALA A 642 -39.09 -11.04 4.38
CA ALA A 642 -37.99 -10.30 4.99
C ALA A 642 -38.08 -10.31 6.52
N PHE A 643 -39.28 -10.15 7.08
CA PHE A 643 -39.52 -10.16 8.53
C PHE A 643 -39.42 -11.56 9.14
N ASN A 644 -39.60 -12.62 8.34
CA ASN A 644 -39.37 -13.99 8.79
C ASN A 644 -37.87 -14.27 8.99
N LYS A 645 -37.02 -13.73 8.12
CA LYS A 645 -35.56 -13.89 8.19
C LYS A 645 -34.92 -12.89 9.15
N PHE A 646 -35.24 -11.61 9.03
CA PHE A 646 -34.67 -10.53 9.82
C PHE A 646 -35.67 -10.05 10.88
N LYS A 647 -35.44 -10.44 12.14
CA LYS A 647 -36.39 -10.20 13.23
C LYS A 647 -36.31 -8.79 13.83
N ASN A 648 -35.10 -8.21 13.88
CA ASN A 648 -34.83 -6.96 14.58
C ASN A 648 -34.39 -5.87 13.60
N ILE A 649 -35.32 -5.39 12.76
CA ILE A 649 -35.02 -4.37 11.76
C ILE A 649 -35.20 -2.96 12.37
N SER A 650 -34.14 -2.15 12.30
CA SER A 650 -34.17 -0.72 12.60
C SER A 650 -34.35 0.08 11.32
N PHE A 651 -35.41 0.89 11.26
CA PHE A 651 -35.64 1.84 10.17
C PHE A 651 -35.19 3.24 10.57
N THR A 652 -34.43 3.90 9.70
CA THR A 652 -33.87 5.23 9.97
C THR A 652 -33.76 6.08 8.72
N SER A 653 -33.94 7.39 8.89
CA SER A 653 -33.63 8.41 7.87
C SER A 653 -32.44 9.30 8.27
N LYS A 654 -31.65 8.86 9.26
CA LYS A 654 -30.52 9.63 9.81
C LYS A 654 -29.25 9.51 8.96
N TYR A 655 -29.20 8.52 8.08
CA TYR A 655 -28.05 8.23 7.24
C TYR A 655 -28.46 8.33 5.77
N GLN A 656 -27.46 8.51 4.92
CA GLN A 656 -27.57 8.59 3.47
C GLN A 656 -26.63 7.55 2.85
N ASP A 657 -27.03 7.02 1.70
CA ASP A 657 -26.16 6.22 0.87
C ASP A 657 -24.99 7.06 0.31
N ALA A 658 -23.77 6.71 0.69
CA ALA A 658 -22.56 7.37 0.21
C ALA A 658 -22.28 7.09 -1.28
N HIS A 659 -23.01 6.16 -1.90
CA HIS A 659 -22.69 5.60 -3.22
C HIS A 659 -21.26 5.05 -3.27
N VAL A 660 -20.88 4.36 -2.19
CA VAL A 660 -19.65 3.59 -2.09
C VAL A 660 -20.01 2.15 -1.78
N TYR A 661 -19.71 1.26 -2.71
CA TYR A 661 -20.13 -0.15 -2.64
C TYR A 661 -18.93 -1.07 -2.83
N VAL A 662 -18.86 -2.13 -2.03
CA VAL A 662 -17.94 -3.25 -2.24
C VAL A 662 -18.74 -4.43 -2.78
N ILE A 663 -18.35 -4.96 -3.94
CA ILE A 663 -19.11 -5.99 -4.64
C ILE A 663 -18.19 -7.14 -5.04
N ARG A 664 -18.62 -8.38 -4.77
CA ARG A 664 -17.94 -9.58 -5.26
C ARG A 664 -17.93 -9.63 -6.77
N LYS A 665 -16.77 -9.94 -7.35
CA LYS A 665 -16.58 -10.08 -8.80
C LYS A 665 -17.56 -11.06 -9.43
N ASN A 666 -17.74 -12.24 -8.83
CA ASN A 666 -18.64 -13.25 -9.39
C ASN A 666 -20.11 -12.83 -9.34
N LEU A 667 -20.52 -12.09 -8.31
CA LEU A 667 -21.86 -11.53 -8.24
C LEU A 667 -22.06 -10.50 -9.35
N LEU A 668 -21.05 -9.64 -9.57
CA LEU A 668 -21.08 -8.64 -10.62
C LEU A 668 -21.14 -9.27 -12.02
N ASP A 669 -20.31 -10.28 -12.31
CA ASP A 669 -20.34 -11.01 -13.60
C ASP A 669 -21.72 -11.58 -13.92
N LEU A 670 -22.36 -12.20 -12.92
CA LEU A 670 -23.70 -12.75 -13.07
C LEU A 670 -24.72 -11.65 -13.33
N ALA A 671 -24.62 -10.55 -12.57
CA ALA A 671 -25.52 -9.41 -12.69
C ALA A 671 -25.40 -8.74 -14.07
N VAL A 672 -24.18 -8.48 -14.53
CA VAL A 672 -23.89 -7.85 -15.83
C VAL A 672 -24.44 -8.66 -17.01
N LYS A 673 -24.32 -9.99 -16.96
CA LYS A 673 -24.73 -10.90 -18.05
C LYS A 673 -26.22 -11.19 -18.10
N LYS A 674 -26.88 -11.27 -16.93
CA LYS A 674 -28.26 -11.82 -16.84
C LYS A 674 -29.32 -10.79 -16.51
N LEU A 675 -28.95 -9.65 -15.94
CA LEU A 675 -29.91 -8.68 -15.45
C LEU A 675 -30.07 -7.54 -16.44
N ASP A 676 -31.30 -7.36 -16.89
CA ASP A 676 -31.77 -6.18 -17.58
C ASP A 676 -32.13 -5.12 -16.53
N ILE A 677 -31.11 -4.39 -16.08
CA ILE A 677 -31.14 -3.32 -15.07
C ILE A 677 -30.21 -2.19 -15.52
N SER A 678 -30.54 -0.95 -15.13
CA SER A 678 -29.85 0.25 -15.61
C SER A 678 -29.09 0.98 -14.51
N THR A 679 -29.63 1.07 -13.29
CA THR A 679 -29.06 1.84 -12.18
C THR A 679 -28.63 0.96 -11.01
N ILE A 680 -27.51 1.31 -10.36
CA ILE A 680 -27.01 0.57 -9.20
C ILE A 680 -27.98 0.74 -8.02
N LYS A 681 -28.28 1.98 -7.63
CA LYS A 681 -29.11 2.26 -6.45
C LYS A 681 -30.60 1.98 -6.67
N GLY A 682 -31.14 2.28 -7.86
CA GLY A 682 -32.57 2.12 -8.15
C GLY A 682 -32.95 0.68 -8.48
N ASP A 683 -32.09 -0.06 -9.18
CA ASP A 683 -32.43 -1.40 -9.67
C ASP A 683 -31.60 -2.51 -9.01
N PHE A 684 -30.27 -2.42 -9.09
CA PHE A 684 -29.38 -3.51 -8.67
C PHE A 684 -29.47 -3.78 -7.17
N VAL A 685 -29.37 -2.74 -6.35
CA VAL A 685 -29.33 -2.87 -4.89
C VAL A 685 -30.67 -3.40 -4.36
N PRO A 686 -31.84 -2.80 -4.64
CA PRO A 686 -33.12 -3.33 -4.16
C PRO A 686 -33.35 -4.79 -4.55
N MET A 687 -33.07 -5.15 -5.81
CA MET A 687 -33.16 -6.54 -6.28
C MET A 687 -32.23 -7.47 -5.49
N LEU A 688 -30.98 -7.05 -5.23
CA LEU A 688 -30.04 -7.85 -4.46
C LEU A 688 -30.52 -8.06 -3.02
N LEU A 689 -31.11 -7.03 -2.41
CA LEU A 689 -31.62 -7.08 -1.04
C LEU A 689 -32.83 -8.02 -0.90
N GLU A 690 -33.73 -8.05 -1.89
CA GLU A 690 -34.87 -8.98 -1.94
C GLU A 690 -34.41 -10.45 -2.01
N GLN A 691 -33.36 -10.74 -2.79
CA GLN A 691 -32.86 -12.11 -2.95
C GLN A 691 -32.26 -12.71 -1.67
N GLN A 692 -32.07 -11.91 -0.63
CA GLN A 692 -31.56 -12.39 0.66
C GLN A 692 -32.56 -13.28 1.40
N TYR A 693 -33.88 -13.17 1.17
CA TYR A 693 -34.89 -13.87 1.99
C TYR A 693 -35.90 -14.73 1.22
N HIS A 694 -35.82 -14.81 -0.12
CA HIS A 694 -36.66 -15.73 -0.88
C HIS A 694 -36.09 -17.16 -0.91
N THR A 695 -36.62 -18.10 -0.11
CA THR A 695 -36.45 -19.55 -0.33
C THR A 695 -37.55 -20.03 -1.29
N LEU A 696 -37.23 -20.21 -2.58
CA LEU A 696 -38.26 -20.51 -3.60
C LEU A 696 -38.89 -21.90 -3.42
N SER A 697 -40.22 -21.96 -3.38
CA SER A 697 -41.02 -23.19 -3.50
C SER A 697 -41.19 -23.62 -4.96
N GLN A 698 -41.37 -24.92 -5.22
CA GLN A 698 -41.41 -25.50 -6.56
C GLN A 698 -42.52 -24.93 -7.46
N GLU A 699 -43.71 -24.60 -6.92
CA GLU A 699 -44.79 -23.95 -7.69
C GLU A 699 -44.42 -22.53 -8.13
N SER A 700 -43.64 -21.81 -7.32
CA SER A 700 -43.15 -20.46 -7.67
C SER A 700 -42.07 -20.52 -8.75
N ILE A 701 -41.30 -21.62 -8.78
CA ILE A 701 -40.30 -21.88 -9.84
C ILE A 701 -41.02 -22.02 -11.18
N ASP A 702 -42.11 -22.79 -11.27
CA ASP A 702 -42.87 -22.95 -12.52
C ASP A 702 -43.58 -21.66 -12.97
N TYR A 703 -44.07 -20.84 -12.02
CA TYR A 703 -44.62 -19.52 -12.33
C TYR A 703 -43.55 -18.55 -12.83
N PHE A 704 -42.37 -18.49 -12.19
CA PHE A 704 -41.25 -17.63 -12.60
C PHE A 704 -40.43 -18.14 -13.80
N ILE A 705 -40.49 -19.44 -14.13
CA ILE A 705 -39.96 -19.95 -15.40
C ILE A 705 -40.78 -19.37 -16.56
N ASN A 706 -42.09 -19.16 -16.35
CA ASN A 706 -42.95 -18.47 -17.32
C ASN A 706 -42.93 -16.93 -17.17
N SER A 707 -42.64 -16.39 -15.97
CA SER A 707 -42.46 -14.94 -15.74
C SER A 707 -41.01 -14.61 -15.39
N LYS A 708 -40.25 -14.15 -16.39
CA LYS A 708 -38.88 -13.58 -16.32
C LYS A 708 -38.28 -13.41 -14.90
N LYS A 709 -37.11 -14.03 -14.67
CA LYS A 709 -36.10 -13.77 -13.60
C LYS A 709 -36.01 -14.76 -12.41
N ASN A 710 -35.82 -16.07 -12.64
CA ASN A 710 -35.25 -16.97 -11.59
C ASN A 710 -33.96 -17.74 -11.98
N ALA A 711 -33.37 -17.46 -13.15
CA ALA A 711 -32.09 -18.06 -13.58
C ALA A 711 -30.86 -17.60 -12.77
N PHE A 712 -31.00 -16.62 -11.87
CA PHE A 712 -29.90 -16.05 -11.09
C PHE A 712 -29.59 -16.87 -9.83
N ARG A 713 -30.62 -17.42 -9.15
CA ARG A 713 -30.45 -18.16 -7.88
C ARG A 713 -29.87 -19.56 -8.08
N GLU A 714 -30.32 -20.29 -9.11
CA GLU A 714 -29.85 -21.65 -9.42
C GLU A 714 -28.32 -21.68 -9.66
N GLU A 715 -27.77 -20.71 -10.39
CA GLU A 715 -26.32 -20.66 -10.64
C GLU A 715 -25.52 -20.12 -9.44
N ILE A 716 -26.10 -19.30 -8.56
CA ILE A 716 -25.43 -18.92 -7.31
C ILE A 716 -25.20 -20.15 -6.42
N LYS A 717 -26.14 -21.11 -6.41
CA LYS A 717 -25.94 -22.42 -5.76
C LYS A 717 -24.82 -23.23 -6.42
N GLU A 718 -24.75 -23.23 -7.75
CA GLU A 718 -23.68 -23.95 -8.46
C GLU A 718 -22.30 -23.29 -8.23
N LEU A 719 -22.28 -21.97 -8.09
CA LEU A 719 -21.08 -21.19 -7.78
C LEU A 719 -20.60 -21.46 -6.33
N SER A 720 -21.50 -21.55 -5.34
CA SER A 720 -21.14 -21.87 -3.95
C SER A 720 -20.54 -23.27 -3.80
N LEU A 721 -21.01 -24.24 -4.58
CA LEU A 721 -20.44 -25.59 -4.62
C LEU A 721 -18.99 -25.62 -5.12
N ARG A 722 -18.58 -24.68 -5.98
CA ARG A 722 -17.17 -24.53 -6.39
C ARG A 722 -16.30 -23.88 -5.31
N PHE A 723 -16.88 -23.26 -4.30
CA PHE A 723 -16.15 -22.60 -3.22
C PHE A 723 -15.91 -23.51 -2.01
N ASN A 724 -16.70 -24.57 -1.83
CA ASN A 724 -16.45 -25.60 -0.81
C ASN A 724 -15.44 -26.63 -1.34
N ASP A 725 -14.20 -26.19 -1.57
CA ASP A 725 -13.07 -27.08 -1.78
C ASP A 725 -12.72 -27.79 -0.46
N ASN A 726 -13.03 -29.09 -0.43
CA ASN A 726 -12.69 -30.12 0.54
C ASN A 726 -11.49 -29.81 1.47
N ASP A 727 -11.74 -29.66 2.78
CA ASP A 727 -10.98 -30.33 3.84
C ASP A 727 -11.56 -30.01 5.23
N LYS A 728 -12.24 -31.01 5.81
CA LYS A 728 -12.52 -31.21 7.25
C LYS A 728 -13.43 -30.19 7.97
N ILE A 729 -14.58 -30.65 8.44
CA ILE A 729 -14.93 -30.88 9.85
C ILE A 729 -16.44 -31.17 9.94
N ASP A 730 -16.76 -32.33 10.50
CA ASP A 730 -18.09 -32.77 10.93
C ASP A 730 -18.74 -31.78 11.92
N ASP A 731 -20.08 -31.75 11.95
CA ASP A 731 -20.95 -31.06 12.93
C ASP A 731 -21.16 -29.54 12.83
N PHE A 732 -21.39 -29.00 11.62
CA PHE A 732 -22.14 -27.73 11.48
C PHE A 732 -23.49 -27.97 10.82
N ASN A 733 -24.52 -27.82 11.66
CA ASN A 733 -25.95 -27.85 11.37
C ASN A 733 -26.35 -27.43 9.94
N GLU A 734 -27.19 -28.24 9.30
CA GLU A 734 -27.88 -28.04 8.00
C GLU A 734 -28.75 -26.76 7.88
N LYS A 735 -28.56 -25.74 8.72
CA LYS A 735 -29.39 -24.51 8.70
C LYS A 735 -28.79 -23.33 7.94
N ASP A 736 -27.50 -23.36 7.59
CA ASP A 736 -26.83 -22.20 6.96
C ASP A 736 -26.73 -22.27 5.42
N ASP A 737 -27.17 -23.35 4.77
CA ASP A 737 -27.05 -23.53 3.31
C ASP A 737 -27.94 -22.59 2.48
N ASP A 738 -28.91 -21.92 3.11
CA ASP A 738 -29.86 -21.03 2.44
C ASP A 738 -29.43 -19.55 2.36
N ASP A 739 -28.34 -19.14 3.04
CA ASP A 739 -27.89 -17.72 3.09
C ASP A 739 -26.79 -17.37 2.08
N LEU A 740 -27.10 -17.56 0.80
CA LEU A 740 -26.14 -17.40 -0.31
C LEU A 740 -25.75 -15.94 -0.61
N ILE A 741 -26.66 -14.99 -0.43
CA ILE A 741 -26.45 -13.58 -0.73
C ILE A 741 -26.40 -12.79 0.58
N LYS A 742 -25.23 -12.24 0.87
CA LYS A 742 -24.96 -11.53 2.11
C LYS A 742 -24.68 -10.05 1.88
N CYS A 743 -25.70 -9.21 2.01
CA CYS A 743 -25.60 -7.75 1.97
C CYS A 743 -25.48 -7.15 3.37
N TYR A 744 -24.53 -6.24 3.54
CA TYR A 744 -24.30 -5.49 4.77
C TYR A 744 -24.21 -3.99 4.49
N ALA A 745 -24.36 -3.19 5.55
CA ALA A 745 -24.05 -1.78 5.51
C ALA A 745 -23.14 -1.40 6.67
N TYR A 746 -22.11 -0.61 6.39
CA TYR A 746 -21.27 0.00 7.41
C TYR A 746 -21.63 1.48 7.55
N ILE A 747 -21.97 1.88 8.77
CA ILE A 747 -22.24 3.28 9.10
C ILE A 747 -20.93 3.93 9.52
N ALA A 748 -20.46 4.89 8.73
CA ALA A 748 -19.24 5.64 9.03
C ALA A 748 -19.41 6.43 10.33
N ASN A 749 -18.45 6.29 11.25
CA ASN A 749 -18.47 7.04 12.50
C ASN A 749 -18.09 8.51 12.23
N PRO A 750 -18.97 9.49 12.49
CA PRO A 750 -18.68 10.92 12.25
C PRO A 750 -17.50 11.47 13.06
N GLU A 751 -17.10 10.80 14.14
CA GLU A 751 -15.93 11.18 14.94
C GLU A 751 -14.61 10.72 14.28
N THR A 752 -14.69 9.87 13.25
CA THR A 752 -13.51 9.28 12.60
C THR A 752 -13.01 10.03 11.37
N TYR A 753 -13.74 11.02 10.88
CA TYR A 753 -13.42 11.77 9.66
C TYR A 753 -13.80 13.24 9.82
N HIS A 754 -13.19 14.15 9.04
CA HIS A 754 -13.44 15.59 9.16
C HIS A 754 -14.61 16.05 8.29
N PHE A 755 -14.77 15.45 7.11
CA PHE A 755 -15.86 15.77 6.20
C PHE A 755 -16.31 14.55 5.40
N SER A 756 -17.62 14.48 5.14
CA SER A 756 -18.19 13.49 4.23
C SER A 756 -19.46 14.06 3.63
N ARG A 757 -19.51 14.15 2.30
CA ARG A 757 -20.65 14.70 1.57
C ARG A 757 -20.77 14.10 0.17
N ARG A 758 -22.01 13.82 -0.23
CA ARG A 758 -22.40 13.63 -1.63
C ARG A 758 -22.68 15.00 -2.25
N CYS A 759 -21.90 15.43 -3.23
CA CYS A 759 -22.06 16.71 -3.91
C CYS A 759 -23.02 16.63 -5.10
N ASN A 760 -24.24 16.16 -4.84
CA ASN A 760 -25.26 15.94 -5.87
C ASN A 760 -26.33 17.03 -5.93
N THR A 761 -26.31 18.00 -5.01
CA THR A 761 -27.21 19.17 -5.01
C THR A 761 -26.41 20.47 -4.90
N VAL A 762 -26.98 21.58 -5.37
CA VAL A 762 -26.35 22.91 -5.24
C VAL A 762 -25.98 23.22 -3.79
N SER A 763 -26.85 22.86 -2.85
CA SER A 763 -26.59 23.10 -1.43
C SER A 763 -25.39 22.31 -0.90
N SER A 764 -25.30 21.01 -1.23
CA SER A 764 -24.17 20.18 -0.81
C SER A 764 -22.85 20.64 -1.40
N TYR A 765 -22.86 21.08 -2.66
CA TYR A 765 -21.70 21.64 -3.35
C TYR A 765 -21.22 22.94 -2.70
N PHE A 766 -22.15 23.83 -2.36
CA PHE A 766 -21.85 25.07 -1.67
C PHE A 766 -21.27 24.84 -0.27
N ASP A 767 -21.95 24.02 0.53
CA ASP A 767 -21.54 23.71 1.91
C ASP A 767 -20.14 23.10 1.97
N ILE A 768 -19.83 22.12 1.10
CA ILE A 768 -18.55 21.42 1.15
C ILE A 768 -17.38 22.32 0.77
N ASN A 769 -17.59 23.24 -0.18
CA ASN A 769 -16.56 24.18 -0.63
C ASN A 769 -16.07 25.05 0.53
N ILE A 770 -16.98 25.41 1.44
CA ILE A 770 -16.66 26.20 2.63
C ILE A 770 -16.10 25.30 3.74
N GLN A 771 -16.74 24.16 4.00
CA GLN A 771 -16.40 23.27 5.11
C GLN A 771 -15.00 22.66 4.97
N ILE A 772 -14.54 22.39 3.75
CA ILE A 772 -13.26 21.71 3.53
C ILE A 772 -12.04 22.62 3.77
N ILE A 773 -12.21 23.94 3.72
CA ILE A 773 -11.11 24.94 3.74
C ILE A 773 -10.08 24.68 4.87
N PRO A 774 -10.47 24.46 6.14
CA PRO A 774 -9.52 24.26 7.23
C PRO A 774 -8.64 23.01 7.06
N TYR A 775 -9.10 22.04 6.28
CA TYR A 775 -8.47 20.73 6.14
C TYR A 775 -7.59 20.60 4.88
N LEU A 776 -7.60 21.61 4.00
CA LEU A 776 -6.87 21.59 2.72
C LEU A 776 -5.34 21.62 2.86
N VAL A 777 -4.80 21.96 4.03
CA VAL A 777 -3.34 21.95 4.28
C VAL A 777 -2.74 20.57 3.98
N HIS A 778 -3.53 19.49 4.10
CA HIS A 778 -3.11 18.13 3.78
C HIS A 778 -2.89 17.84 2.28
N PHE A 779 -3.36 18.70 1.37
CA PHE A 779 -3.25 18.48 -0.08
C PHE A 779 -2.05 19.17 -0.72
N GLN A 780 -1.34 20.03 0.02
CA GLN A 780 -0.11 20.65 -0.46
C GLN A 780 1.08 19.76 -0.10
N THR A 781 1.59 19.03 -1.08
CA THR A 781 2.88 18.34 -0.95
C THR A 781 3.98 19.38 -0.66
N PRO A 782 4.94 19.11 0.25
CA PRO A 782 5.97 20.06 0.66
C PRO A 782 6.92 20.53 -0.47
N GLU A 783 6.92 19.90 -1.65
CA GLU A 783 7.87 20.22 -2.72
C GLU A 783 7.74 21.65 -3.27
N HIS A 784 6.63 22.35 -3.01
CA HIS A 784 6.47 23.76 -3.42
C HIS A 784 6.93 24.80 -2.39
N ASP A 785 7.44 24.41 -1.21
CA ASP A 785 7.86 25.38 -0.19
C ASP A 785 9.11 26.21 -0.56
N HIS A 786 9.84 25.84 -1.62
CA HIS A 786 11.00 26.62 -2.09
C HIS A 786 10.65 27.81 -2.99
N LYS A 787 9.37 28.07 -3.24
CA LYS A 787 8.91 29.33 -3.84
C LYS A 787 7.78 29.95 -3.01
N LYS A 788 8.06 30.21 -1.74
CA LYS A 788 7.53 31.43 -1.11
C LYS A 788 8.17 32.63 -1.82
N VAL A 789 7.81 32.85 -3.09
CA VAL A 789 7.80 34.20 -3.63
C VAL A 789 6.90 34.94 -2.67
N ALA A 790 7.49 35.82 -1.88
CA ALA A 790 6.76 36.76 -1.07
C ALA A 790 5.93 37.60 -2.05
N ILE A 791 4.74 37.11 -2.41
CA ILE A 791 3.72 37.90 -3.05
C ILE A 791 3.38 38.92 -1.97
N GLN A 792 3.93 40.12 -2.12
CA GLN A 792 3.67 41.28 -1.30
C GLN A 792 2.18 41.64 -1.45
N PHE A 793 1.29 40.91 -0.77
CA PHE A 793 -0.07 41.36 -0.53
C PHE A 793 0.00 42.44 0.56
N THR A 794 0.36 43.66 0.16
CA THR A 794 0.16 44.82 1.01
C THR A 794 -1.36 45.05 1.16
N HIS A 795 -1.94 44.45 2.21
CA HIS A 795 -3.16 44.84 2.92
C HIS A 795 -4.56 44.44 2.39
N SER A 796 -4.76 43.25 1.81
CA SER A 796 -6.10 42.61 1.81
C SER A 796 -6.26 41.69 3.02
N SER A 797 -7.32 41.87 3.83
CA SER A 797 -7.61 40.97 4.95
C SER A 797 -8.32 39.71 4.43
N ILE A 798 -7.54 38.67 4.15
CA ILE A 798 -8.05 37.36 3.77
C ILE A 798 -8.11 36.47 5.02
N THR A 799 -9.27 35.91 5.34
CA THR A 799 -9.44 35.05 6.52
C THR A 799 -10.22 33.78 6.16
N ASN A 800 -9.73 32.62 6.63
CA ASN A 800 -10.34 31.30 6.40
C ASN A 800 -10.82 31.07 4.95
N SER A 801 -10.07 31.53 3.95
CA SER A 801 -10.48 31.52 2.55
C SER A 801 -9.41 30.88 1.69
N ARG A 802 -9.82 30.29 0.56
CA ARG A 802 -8.91 29.72 -0.43
C ARG A 802 -8.98 30.51 -1.73
N LEU A 803 -7.82 30.96 -2.19
CA LEU A 803 -7.69 31.72 -3.43
C LEU A 803 -6.69 31.03 -4.35
N ALA A 804 -7.00 30.96 -5.63
CA ALA A 804 -6.02 30.60 -6.65
C ALA A 804 -4.93 31.68 -6.76
N GLU A 805 -3.71 31.28 -7.14
CA GLU A 805 -2.56 32.18 -7.21
C GLU A 805 -2.74 33.32 -8.23
N SER A 806 -3.56 33.11 -9.26
CA SER A 806 -3.81 34.08 -10.33
C SER A 806 -4.89 35.11 -10.02
N VAL A 807 -5.48 35.09 -8.81
CA VAL A 807 -6.50 36.08 -8.40
C VAL A 807 -5.84 37.46 -8.27
N LYS A 808 -6.41 38.46 -8.94
CA LYS A 808 -5.89 39.83 -8.95
C LYS A 808 -6.75 40.74 -8.09
N PHE A 809 -6.10 41.45 -7.17
CA PHE A 809 -6.72 42.52 -6.39
C PHE A 809 -6.29 43.87 -6.95
N PHE A 810 -7.27 44.72 -7.26
CA PHE A 810 -7.03 46.05 -7.77
C PHE A 810 -7.31 47.10 -6.69
N GLY A 811 -6.27 47.88 -6.37
CA GLY A 811 -6.40 49.12 -5.61
C GLY A 811 -6.73 50.29 -6.52
N PRO A 812 -7.50 51.30 -6.09
CA PRO A 812 -7.71 52.51 -6.84
C PRO A 812 -6.50 53.41 -6.73
N LYS A 813 -6.45 54.33 -7.68
CA LYS A 813 -5.42 55.34 -7.81
C LYS A 813 -5.39 56.22 -6.55
N PRO A 814 -4.20 56.75 -6.18
CA PRO A 814 -3.97 57.48 -4.92
C PRO A 814 -4.85 58.71 -4.68
N GLU A 815 -5.63 59.15 -5.66
CA GLU A 815 -6.47 60.36 -5.62
C GLU A 815 -7.83 60.17 -4.91
N GLN A 816 -8.11 59.01 -4.29
CA GLN A 816 -9.40 58.72 -3.66
C GLN A 816 -9.27 58.48 -2.14
N ALA A 817 -9.79 59.42 -1.35
CA ALA A 817 -9.66 59.44 0.11
C ALA A 817 -10.44 58.32 0.85
N ASP A 818 -11.58 57.85 0.31
CA ASP A 818 -12.44 56.83 0.94
C ASP A 818 -12.16 55.40 0.44
N TYR A 819 -10.93 54.93 0.62
CA TYR A 819 -10.50 53.62 0.12
C TYR A 819 -10.10 52.60 1.18
N LYS A 820 -10.60 51.36 1.02
CA LYS A 820 -10.21 50.14 1.74
C LYS A 820 -9.99 48.99 0.74
N MET A 821 -8.98 48.18 0.98
CA MET A 821 -8.73 46.97 0.18
C MET A 821 -9.88 45.98 0.28
N ALA A 822 -10.01 45.08 -0.71
CA ALA A 822 -11.02 44.03 -0.67
C ALA A 822 -10.82 43.11 0.55
N VAL A 823 -11.94 42.69 1.14
CA VAL A 823 -11.99 41.81 2.30
C VAL A 823 -12.62 40.49 1.88
N VAL A 824 -11.93 39.38 2.11
CA VAL A 824 -12.41 38.03 1.76
C VAL A 824 -12.41 37.17 3.01
N CYS A 825 -13.58 36.64 3.37
CA CYS A 825 -13.74 35.80 4.54
C CYS A 825 -14.50 34.52 4.20
N ASN A 826 -14.03 33.37 4.70
CA ASN A 826 -14.72 32.10 4.58
C ASN A 826 -15.14 31.70 3.14
N SER A 827 -14.36 32.08 2.12
CA SER A 827 -14.77 31.99 0.71
C SER A 827 -13.75 31.22 -0.14
N VAL A 828 -14.23 30.68 -1.26
CA VAL A 828 -13.39 30.04 -2.28
C VAL A 828 -13.40 30.92 -3.52
N ILE A 829 -12.21 31.26 -4.02
CA ILE A 829 -12.03 32.08 -5.23
C ILE A 829 -11.10 31.36 -6.20
N ASP A 830 -11.60 31.12 -7.40
CA ASP A 830 -10.89 30.41 -8.45
C ASP A 830 -10.08 31.37 -9.35
N SER A 831 -9.28 30.77 -10.22
CA SER A 831 -8.28 31.40 -11.08
C SER A 831 -8.85 32.47 -12.02
N ALA A 832 -7.97 33.40 -12.44
CA ALA A 832 -8.27 34.52 -13.33
C ALA A 832 -9.37 35.49 -12.83
N THR A 833 -9.77 35.40 -11.56
CA THR A 833 -10.74 36.32 -10.96
C THR A 833 -10.11 37.69 -10.67
N GLU A 834 -10.83 38.76 -11.01
CA GLU A 834 -10.41 40.15 -10.82
C GLU A 834 -11.33 40.83 -9.79
N ILE A 835 -10.75 41.35 -8.70
CA ILE A 835 -11.49 41.93 -7.59
C ILE A 835 -11.07 43.38 -7.39
N GLN A 836 -12.00 44.30 -7.65
CA GLN A 836 -11.80 45.73 -7.37
C GLN A 836 -11.95 46.02 -5.88
N GLY A 837 -11.42 47.15 -5.44
CA GLY A 837 -11.42 47.52 -4.04
C GLY A 837 -12.76 47.99 -3.47
N ASN A 838 -12.79 48.25 -2.15
CA ASN A 838 -14.02 48.42 -1.34
C ASN A 838 -14.99 47.24 -1.38
N THR A 839 -14.56 46.08 -1.91
CA THR A 839 -15.38 44.88 -2.06
C THR A 839 -15.28 43.97 -0.84
N LYS A 840 -16.40 43.37 -0.45
CA LYS A 840 -16.48 42.42 0.67
C LYS A 840 -17.11 41.12 0.20
N ILE A 841 -16.36 40.01 0.31
CA ILE A 841 -16.82 38.67 -0.05
C ILE A 841 -16.82 37.80 1.21
N THR A 842 -17.99 37.27 1.57
CA THR A 842 -18.17 36.43 2.76
C THR A 842 -18.91 35.15 2.44
N SER A 843 -18.40 34.01 2.93
CA SER A 843 -19.05 32.70 2.78
C SER A 843 -19.51 32.41 1.34
N SER A 844 -18.70 32.69 0.32
CA SER A 844 -19.13 32.62 -1.08
C SER A 844 -18.19 31.77 -1.92
N VAL A 845 -18.69 31.24 -3.03
CA VAL A 845 -17.92 30.46 -4.00
C VAL A 845 -17.87 31.24 -5.31
N ILE A 846 -16.67 31.66 -5.70
CA ILE A 846 -16.40 32.43 -6.92
C ILE A 846 -15.61 31.53 -7.86
N MET A 847 -16.19 31.22 -9.03
CA MET A 847 -15.56 30.38 -10.04
C MET A 847 -14.59 31.18 -10.94
N GLU A 848 -14.01 30.49 -11.92
CA GLU A 848 -12.98 31.00 -12.82
C GLU A 848 -13.40 32.23 -13.63
N ASN A 849 -12.46 33.16 -13.82
CA ASN A 849 -12.57 34.33 -14.72
C ASN A 849 -13.76 35.26 -14.39
N VAL A 850 -14.07 35.44 -13.11
CA VAL A 850 -15.11 36.38 -12.65
C VAL A 850 -14.52 37.78 -12.51
N LYS A 851 -15.25 38.80 -12.94
CA LYS A 851 -14.86 40.21 -12.77
C LYS A 851 -15.77 40.89 -11.77
N ILE A 852 -15.22 41.36 -10.66
CA ILE A 852 -15.97 41.97 -9.56
C ILE A 852 -15.63 43.46 -9.46
N GLY A 853 -16.64 44.30 -9.69
CA GLY A 853 -16.58 45.75 -9.60
C GLY A 853 -16.29 46.29 -8.20
N ARG A 854 -16.19 47.62 -8.10
CA ARG A 854 -15.88 48.34 -6.87
C ARG A 854 -17.10 48.37 -5.94
N GLY A 855 -16.87 48.29 -4.63
CA GLY A 855 -17.93 48.50 -3.63
C GLY A 855 -18.92 47.33 -3.52
N VAL A 856 -18.59 46.19 -4.13
CA VAL A 856 -19.48 45.02 -4.21
C VAL A 856 -19.52 44.29 -2.86
N LYS A 857 -20.70 43.84 -2.43
CA LYS A 857 -20.86 42.97 -1.26
C LYS A 857 -21.45 41.64 -1.70
N ILE A 858 -20.70 40.56 -1.55
CA ILE A 858 -21.16 39.20 -1.87
C ILE A 858 -21.22 38.42 -0.57
N ASN A 859 -22.39 37.90 -0.25
CA ASN A 859 -22.58 37.05 0.90
C ASN A 859 -23.36 35.79 0.53
N ASN A 860 -22.86 34.65 0.99
CA ASN A 860 -23.54 33.37 0.89
C ASN A 860 -24.01 33.03 -0.53
N SER A 861 -23.20 33.34 -1.55
CA SER A 861 -23.59 33.28 -2.96
C SER A 861 -22.62 32.45 -3.79
N ILE A 862 -23.09 31.95 -4.93
CA ILE A 862 -22.28 31.25 -5.94
C ILE A 862 -22.19 32.13 -7.17
N ILE A 863 -20.99 32.47 -7.60
CA ILE A 863 -20.75 33.25 -8.81
C ILE A 863 -20.07 32.34 -9.83
N CYS A 864 -20.79 32.00 -10.90
CA CYS A 864 -20.30 31.10 -11.92
C CYS A 864 -19.30 31.79 -12.86
N ARG A 865 -18.66 30.98 -13.71
CA ARG A 865 -17.54 31.42 -14.55
C ARG A 865 -17.92 32.55 -15.49
N ASN A 866 -16.95 33.41 -15.81
CA ASN A 866 -17.13 34.54 -16.74
C ASN A 866 -18.18 35.57 -16.33
N ALA A 867 -18.77 35.48 -15.12
CA ALA A 867 -19.74 36.46 -14.65
C ALA A 867 -19.06 37.82 -14.43
N ILE A 868 -19.81 38.88 -14.72
CA ILE A 868 -19.35 40.27 -14.57
C ILE A 868 -20.26 40.96 -13.57
N ILE A 869 -19.71 41.33 -12.42
CA ILE A 869 -20.43 42.02 -11.36
C ILE A 869 -20.10 43.51 -11.46
N GLY A 870 -21.10 44.34 -11.77
CA GLY A 870 -20.96 45.79 -11.81
C GLY A 870 -20.55 46.41 -10.47
N ASN A 871 -20.29 47.73 -10.47
CA ASN A 871 -19.99 48.46 -9.24
C ASN A 871 -21.23 48.57 -8.34
N ASP A 872 -21.00 48.67 -7.03
CA ASP A 872 -22.02 48.92 -6.01
C ASP A 872 -23.18 47.90 -6.03
N VAL A 873 -22.86 46.64 -6.35
CA VAL A 873 -23.79 45.51 -6.31
C VAL A 873 -23.76 44.83 -4.94
N GLU A 874 -24.93 44.51 -4.40
CA GLU A 874 -25.07 43.67 -3.21
C GLU A 874 -25.77 42.35 -3.57
N LEU A 875 -25.08 41.23 -3.37
CA LEU A 875 -25.58 39.88 -3.59
C LEU A 875 -25.68 39.14 -2.26
N MET A 876 -26.88 38.67 -1.94
CA MET A 876 -27.17 37.92 -0.71
C MET A 876 -27.90 36.62 -1.07
N ASN A 877 -27.33 35.45 -0.77
CA ASN A 877 -27.94 34.16 -1.10
C ASN A 877 -28.26 33.98 -2.59
N CYS A 878 -27.45 34.48 -3.52
CA CYS A 878 -27.72 34.42 -4.96
C CYS A 878 -26.88 33.36 -5.68
N ILE A 879 -27.37 32.91 -6.84
CA ILE A 879 -26.56 32.21 -7.86
C ILE A 879 -26.50 33.11 -9.07
N VAL A 880 -25.29 33.37 -9.58
CA VAL A 880 -25.08 34.12 -10.81
C VAL A 880 -24.60 33.15 -11.86
N ALA A 881 -25.36 33.02 -12.96
CA ALA A 881 -25.05 32.09 -14.04
C ALA A 881 -23.80 32.50 -14.81
N SER A 882 -23.29 31.57 -15.62
CA SER A 882 -22.06 31.79 -16.35
C SER A 882 -22.22 32.91 -17.38
N GLY A 883 -21.25 33.83 -17.44
CA GLY A 883 -21.26 34.94 -18.40
C GLY A 883 -22.28 36.05 -18.13
N PHE A 884 -23.11 35.94 -17.07
CA PHE A 884 -24.13 36.94 -16.77
C PHE A 884 -23.51 38.25 -16.25
N GLU A 885 -23.99 39.38 -16.76
CA GLU A 885 -23.57 40.72 -16.33
C GLU A 885 -24.62 41.35 -15.41
N ILE A 886 -24.23 41.65 -14.17
CA ILE A 886 -25.12 42.20 -13.15
C ILE A 886 -25.01 43.73 -13.12
N LYS A 887 -26.16 44.39 -13.29
CA LYS A 887 -26.29 45.84 -13.13
C LYS A 887 -26.28 46.24 -11.64
N PRO A 888 -25.81 47.46 -11.29
CA PRO A 888 -25.84 47.97 -9.92
C PRO A 888 -27.20 47.82 -9.26
N GLY A 889 -27.22 47.32 -8.01
CA GLY A 889 -28.47 47.03 -7.30
C GLY A 889 -28.30 46.03 -6.16
N HIS A 890 -29.38 45.80 -5.43
CA HIS A 890 -29.46 44.82 -4.34
C HIS A 890 -30.27 43.60 -4.81
N TYR A 891 -29.65 42.42 -4.76
CA TYR A 891 -30.26 41.15 -5.16
C TYR A 891 -30.18 40.17 -4.01
N SER A 892 -31.30 39.50 -3.73
CA SER A 892 -31.41 38.56 -2.61
C SER A 892 -32.20 37.32 -2.97
N SER A 893 -31.61 36.16 -2.72
CA SER A 893 -32.24 34.84 -2.88
C SER A 893 -32.78 34.60 -4.29
N MET A 894 -31.99 34.93 -5.31
CA MET A 894 -32.32 34.84 -6.74
C MET A 894 -31.30 34.00 -7.49
N ILE A 895 -31.75 33.36 -8.57
CA ILE A 895 -30.89 32.86 -9.64
C ILE A 895 -30.88 33.94 -10.73
N LEU A 896 -29.70 34.42 -11.09
CA LEU A 896 -29.50 35.50 -12.05
C LEU A 896 -28.89 34.91 -13.31
N GLU A 897 -29.74 34.69 -14.32
CA GLU A 897 -29.41 34.08 -15.60
C GLU A 897 -30.07 34.85 -16.75
N VAL A 898 -29.61 34.62 -17.97
CA VAL A 898 -30.31 35.13 -19.15
C VAL A 898 -31.59 34.32 -19.28
N GLU A 899 -32.75 34.97 -19.23
CA GLU A 899 -34.01 34.30 -19.58
C GLU A 899 -33.89 33.83 -21.03
N ASP A 900 -33.99 32.51 -21.25
CA ASP A 900 -34.04 31.95 -22.59
C ASP A 900 -35.18 32.64 -23.36
N GLU A 901 -34.88 33.39 -24.42
CA GLU A 901 -35.86 34.11 -25.26
C GLU A 901 -36.86 33.17 -25.99
N GLU A 902 -36.93 31.89 -25.66
CA GLU A 902 -37.79 30.89 -26.34
C GLU A 902 -39.16 30.64 -25.69
N MET A 903 -39.64 31.46 -24.74
CA MET A 903 -41.01 31.31 -24.19
C MET A 903 -41.97 32.51 -24.44
N MET A 904 -41.66 33.39 -25.39
CA MET A 904 -42.59 34.46 -25.83
C MET A 904 -43.07 34.27 -27.28
N LEU A 905 -43.29 33.02 -27.70
CA LEU A 905 -44.10 32.68 -28.88
C LEU A 905 -45.42 32.05 -28.43
N ASP A 906 -46.23 32.81 -27.67
CA ASP A 906 -47.65 32.55 -27.47
C ASP A 906 -48.35 33.90 -27.22
N ASP A 907 -48.59 34.63 -28.31
CA ASP A 907 -49.69 35.57 -28.58
C ASP A 907 -49.79 35.72 -30.12
#